data_AF-A0A3S4Q9T1-F1
#
_entry.id   AF-A0A3S4Q9T1-F1
#
_cell.length_a   1.000
_cell.length_b   1.000
_cell.length_c   1.000
_cell.angle_alpha   90.00
_cell.angle_beta   90.00
_cell.angle_gamma   90.00
#
_symmetry.space_group_name_H-M   'P 1'
#
loop_
_entity.id
_entity.type
_entity.pdbx_description
1 polymer ?
#
loop_
_entity_poly.entity_id
_entity_poly.type
_entity_poly.pdbx_seq_one_letter_code
_entity_poly.pdbx_strand_id
1 'polypeptide(L)'
;MSEQEKQTNEQNNKIESPIIPNVAYPLKPRSNTTNLSQQYFNRLAGDETSAFLFNDSGLWHQGIHLRASQFPSSEFENDKICAIADGKLIAYKVDSEYKKDSEVEVPMKSAVYSTGYFLLKHKMAYPKDNVLTFYSLYRHTAKLSDYPPKKRYVTKSADANPVTIKDRRGVVIAQLADGLIISIKSPNSKASRHEIESYQDEQGQIHRPSNGDIWTIYKGSYHQEEDSTQHAIPFLSQNNIETEADKEVLLSGNRQIEVKAGEVLGLMGEYNQTGKSGEKLLHLEVFTYDDIEQFRAKAEAAYKQDKEKKGIKDNFLYVARGSQLYTVLKDEVVELEKTQVEIMVPLADVAKQTVKKNTDKTGKDYYNVQPYLYSLLENNNDGGIYVDDSHLTHGLLFPGVNVFKDEAHEVSIFKEKIATCAEPEGTATPEEKDRLGPVFKEIWQELDVDKDSRQGEVQFEAGTLKALLTNPIIRRRLTGIIVRHKSEWSAEQEGKFEELKALMRKNNCAEKAERFGKRVADLGIKLKGEGFDSEQEAYYMHPLGLIGWLSGMCMPLKEAKETALIISGTYEGKGGFASLSGNFDNMGMSWGIVQFNFGQNTLGPLLIDMRNKNTTLFNGCFSNNEDLSSLNKALDKGTNEQMKWAIDMQNKYNSRWKDIFNKLAEIREFQEIQIEHADKYIKTAIHIIRWMRGIHPSVMEKVEFKTFAALVDLSIQQGGIDKVKDIIKAKSLSSPPNTQYAFAKLVVEERGSTASARWRADCISRRLGILNKKATSYSHSGYVAKRDNSKFSLIKEVYICEL
;
A
#
# COMPACT_ATOMS: atom_id res chain seq x y z
N MET A 1 44.14 -12.48 -20.80
CA MET A 1 42.70 -12.64 -20.56
C MET A 1 41.96 -12.24 -21.81
N SER A 2 41.18 -13.16 -22.37
CA SER A 2 40.35 -12.90 -23.56
C SER A 2 39.25 -11.87 -23.26
N GLU A 3 38.71 -11.20 -24.29
CA GLU A 3 37.55 -10.29 -24.13
C GLU A 3 36.33 -11.01 -23.55
N GLN A 4 36.18 -12.31 -23.84
CA GLN A 4 35.16 -13.15 -23.20
C GLN A 4 35.44 -13.33 -21.71
N GLU A 5 36.67 -13.65 -21.29
CA GLU A 5 37.02 -13.76 -19.85
C GLU A 5 36.88 -12.43 -19.10
N LYS A 6 37.12 -11.29 -19.77
CA LYS A 6 36.85 -9.95 -19.20
C LYS A 6 35.36 -9.69 -19.04
N GLN A 7 34.52 -10.03 -20.03
CA GLN A 7 33.06 -9.89 -19.93
C GLN A 7 32.44 -10.83 -18.90
N THR A 8 32.94 -12.07 -18.76
CA THR A 8 32.47 -13.01 -17.73
C THR A 8 32.90 -12.55 -16.33
N ASN A 9 34.11 -12.01 -16.16
CA ASN A 9 34.54 -11.42 -14.89
C ASN A 9 33.87 -10.07 -14.57
N GLU A 10 33.46 -9.28 -15.56
CA GLU A 10 32.67 -8.06 -15.36
C GLU A 10 31.19 -8.35 -15.03
N GLN A 11 30.61 -9.41 -15.60
CA GLN A 11 29.27 -9.90 -15.20
C GLN A 11 29.28 -10.52 -13.80
N ASN A 12 30.32 -11.28 -13.44
CA ASN A 12 30.48 -11.88 -12.09
C ASN A 12 30.79 -10.86 -10.98
N ASN A 13 31.08 -9.59 -11.31
CA ASN A 13 31.33 -8.52 -10.34
C ASN A 13 30.15 -7.56 -10.15
N LYS A 14 29.01 -7.81 -10.79
CA LYS A 14 27.80 -6.99 -10.63
C LYS A 14 26.95 -7.57 -9.49
N ILE A 15 26.81 -6.81 -8.41
CA ILE A 15 26.04 -7.21 -7.23
C ILE A 15 24.57 -7.44 -7.64
N GLU A 16 24.05 -8.64 -7.41
CA GLU A 16 22.66 -8.96 -7.72
C GLU A 16 21.73 -8.28 -6.71
N SER A 17 20.77 -7.50 -7.22
CA SER A 17 19.73 -6.92 -6.37
C SER A 17 18.58 -7.92 -6.19
N PRO A 18 18.04 -8.10 -4.97
CA PRO A 18 16.86 -8.90 -4.75
C PRO A 18 15.69 -8.46 -5.65
N ILE A 19 15.02 -9.43 -6.25
CA ILE A 19 13.74 -9.23 -6.92
C ILE A 19 12.66 -9.44 -5.87
N ILE A 20 12.05 -8.37 -5.41
CA ILE A 20 11.01 -8.40 -4.38
C ILE A 20 9.81 -7.60 -4.92
N PRO A 21 8.58 -8.12 -4.80
CA PRO A 21 7.39 -7.39 -5.23
C PRO A 21 7.20 -6.15 -4.34
N ASN A 22 6.67 -5.06 -4.90
CA ASN A 22 6.14 -4.00 -4.06
C ASN A 22 5.06 -4.56 -3.14
N VAL A 23 4.87 -3.97 -1.97
CA VAL A 23 3.84 -4.39 -1.01
C VAL A 23 2.99 -3.23 -0.52
N ALA A 24 1.77 -3.55 -0.11
CA ALA A 24 0.79 -2.63 0.42
C ALA A 24 -0.09 -3.32 1.46
N TYR A 25 -0.77 -2.53 2.28
CA TYR A 25 -1.75 -3.05 3.22
C TYR A 25 -3.09 -3.33 2.53
N PRO A 26 -3.84 -4.37 2.97
CA PRO A 26 -5.04 -4.86 2.30
C PRO A 26 -6.24 -3.90 2.38
N LEU A 27 -6.27 -2.98 3.34
CA LEU A 27 -7.24 -1.88 3.41
C LEU A 27 -6.53 -0.53 3.24
N LYS A 28 -6.96 0.27 2.27
CA LYS A 28 -6.24 1.49 1.95
C LYS A 28 -6.48 2.58 3.01
N PRO A 29 -5.44 3.16 3.64
CA PRO A 29 -5.63 4.30 4.52
C PRO A 29 -6.03 5.55 3.73
N ARG A 30 -6.90 6.39 4.28
CA ARG A 30 -7.36 7.64 3.66
C ARG A 30 -6.31 8.76 3.82
N SER A 31 -5.68 8.83 4.98
CA SER A 31 -4.61 9.78 5.28
C SER A 31 -3.22 9.14 5.15
N ASN A 32 -2.19 9.97 4.96
CA ASN A 32 -0.82 9.51 5.08
C ASN A 32 -0.50 9.38 6.56
N THR A 33 -0.34 8.16 7.06
CA THR A 33 -0.12 7.92 8.48
C THR A 33 1.26 7.30 8.70
N THR A 34 2.01 7.84 9.65
CA THR A 34 3.25 7.23 10.14
C THR A 34 2.91 5.97 10.94
N ASN A 35 3.81 4.99 10.95
CA ASN A 35 3.66 3.73 11.68
C ASN A 35 2.38 2.94 11.31
N LEU A 36 2.04 2.90 10.01
CA LEU A 36 0.84 2.21 9.51
C LEU A 36 0.82 0.72 9.94
N SER A 37 1.98 0.07 9.95
CA SER A 37 2.16 -1.29 10.48
C SER A 37 1.59 -1.42 11.90
N GLN A 38 2.01 -0.54 12.80
CA GLN A 38 1.57 -0.54 14.20
C GLN A 38 0.07 -0.28 14.33
N GLN A 39 -0.51 0.61 13.51
CA GLN A 39 -1.95 0.85 13.54
C GLN A 39 -2.75 -0.39 13.18
N TYR A 40 -2.33 -1.13 12.15
CA TYR A 40 -2.92 -2.41 11.82
C TYR A 40 -2.85 -3.38 13.00
N PHE A 41 -1.68 -3.57 13.61
CA PHE A 41 -1.56 -4.43 14.79
C PHE A 41 -2.45 -3.97 15.95
N ASN A 42 -2.57 -2.67 16.19
CA ASN A 42 -3.43 -2.11 17.23
C ASN A 42 -4.92 -2.36 16.94
N ARG A 43 -5.37 -2.19 15.69
CA ARG A 43 -6.77 -2.47 15.30
C ARG A 43 -7.10 -3.95 15.46
N LEU A 44 -6.12 -4.80 15.18
CA LEU A 44 -6.30 -6.24 15.32
C LEU A 44 -6.22 -6.71 16.79
N ALA A 45 -5.53 -5.98 17.69
CA ALA A 45 -5.22 -6.43 19.05
C ALA A 45 -6.46 -6.61 19.97
N GLY A 46 -7.62 -6.11 19.56
CA GLY A 46 -8.90 -6.31 20.26
C GLY A 46 -9.91 -7.20 19.54
N ASP A 47 -9.55 -7.81 18.40
CA ASP A 47 -10.47 -8.63 17.61
C ASP A 47 -10.04 -10.11 17.66
N GLU A 48 -10.75 -10.91 18.45
CA GLU A 48 -10.54 -12.36 18.59
C GLU A 48 -10.61 -13.11 17.26
N THR A 49 -11.35 -12.59 16.28
CA THR A 49 -11.46 -13.21 14.96
C THR A 49 -10.26 -12.91 14.07
N SER A 50 -9.43 -11.93 14.42
CA SER A 50 -8.23 -11.56 13.66
C SER A 50 -7.01 -12.43 13.97
N ALA A 51 -7.21 -13.50 14.74
CA ALA A 51 -6.18 -14.47 15.09
C ALA A 51 -5.55 -15.12 13.85
N PHE A 52 -4.24 -15.33 13.89
CA PHE A 52 -3.51 -16.19 12.96
C PHE A 52 -3.17 -17.48 13.68
N LEU A 53 -3.00 -18.59 12.95
CA LEU A 53 -2.67 -19.94 13.40
C LEU A 53 -3.86 -20.76 13.92
N PHE A 54 -4.69 -20.19 14.78
CA PHE A 54 -5.88 -20.86 15.32
C PHE A 54 -6.97 -19.86 15.73
N ASN A 55 -8.22 -20.33 15.77
CA ASN A 55 -9.34 -19.54 16.29
C ASN A 55 -9.61 -19.81 17.79
N ASP A 56 -10.59 -19.11 18.34
CA ASP A 56 -11.01 -19.22 19.76
C ASP A 56 -11.52 -20.62 20.17
N SER A 57 -11.84 -21.46 19.19
CA SER A 57 -12.31 -22.84 19.35
C SER A 57 -11.17 -23.87 19.19
N GLY A 58 -9.94 -23.41 18.99
CA GLY A 58 -8.77 -24.28 18.79
C GLY A 58 -8.77 -25.01 17.44
N LEU A 59 -9.48 -24.50 16.43
CA LEU A 59 -9.35 -24.98 15.05
C LEU A 59 -8.22 -24.23 14.35
N TRP A 60 -7.55 -24.88 13.39
CA TRP A 60 -6.62 -24.20 12.48
C TRP A 60 -7.26 -22.94 11.89
N HIS A 61 -6.44 -21.90 11.75
CA HIS A 61 -6.85 -20.65 11.11
C HIS A 61 -5.66 -20.08 10.34
N GLN A 62 -5.69 -20.16 9.02
CA GLN A 62 -4.51 -19.94 8.18
C GLN A 62 -4.25 -18.48 7.84
N GLY A 63 -5.27 -17.64 8.01
CA GLY A 63 -5.22 -16.23 7.68
C GLY A 63 -5.45 -15.35 8.89
N ILE A 64 -5.80 -14.10 8.59
CA ILE A 64 -6.31 -13.13 9.57
C ILE A 64 -7.62 -12.57 9.06
N HIS A 65 -8.55 -12.28 9.99
CA HIS A 65 -9.71 -11.46 9.66
C HIS A 65 -9.43 -9.97 9.85
N LEU A 66 -9.80 -9.19 8.84
CA LEU A 66 -9.81 -7.73 8.84
C LEU A 66 -11.26 -7.28 8.81
N ARG A 67 -11.78 -6.93 9.98
CA ARG A 67 -13.17 -6.57 10.18
C ARG A 67 -13.41 -5.10 9.88
N ALA A 68 -14.37 -4.78 9.01
CA ALA A 68 -14.64 -3.39 8.60
C ALA A 68 -14.96 -2.47 9.79
N SER A 69 -15.63 -2.98 10.84
CA SER A 69 -15.95 -2.22 12.05
C SER A 69 -14.73 -1.88 12.92
N GLN A 70 -13.62 -2.60 12.80
CA GLN A 70 -12.35 -2.30 13.49
C GLN A 70 -11.46 -1.31 12.71
N PHE A 71 -11.79 -1.06 11.44
CA PHE A 71 -11.11 -0.12 10.56
C PHE A 71 -12.10 1.00 10.18
N PRO A 72 -12.19 2.10 10.94
CA PRO A 72 -13.20 3.13 10.72
C PRO A 72 -13.15 3.68 9.28
N SER A 73 -14.31 3.85 8.66
CA SER A 73 -14.40 4.37 7.28
C SER A 73 -13.89 5.80 7.13
N SER A 74 -13.73 6.55 8.23
CA SER A 74 -13.07 7.86 8.26
C SER A 74 -11.55 7.77 8.07
N GLU A 75 -10.95 6.63 8.42
CA GLU A 75 -9.50 6.41 8.38
C GLU A 75 -9.09 5.47 7.25
N PHE A 76 -9.95 4.51 6.89
CA PHE A 76 -9.68 3.49 5.89
C PHE A 76 -10.79 3.43 4.82
N GLU A 77 -10.43 3.04 3.61
CA GLU A 77 -11.36 2.51 2.61
C GLU A 77 -11.72 1.07 3.02
N ASN A 78 -12.46 0.94 4.12
CA ASN A 78 -12.73 -0.30 4.85
C ASN A 78 -13.76 -1.24 4.20
N ASP A 79 -14.23 -0.88 3.01
CA ASP A 79 -15.10 -1.67 2.14
C ASP A 79 -14.34 -2.30 0.98
N LYS A 80 -13.12 -1.84 0.68
CA LYS A 80 -12.34 -2.24 -0.50
C LYS A 80 -11.19 -3.17 -0.13
N ILE A 81 -11.06 -4.23 -0.91
CA ILE A 81 -9.97 -5.20 -0.81
C ILE A 81 -8.86 -4.77 -1.77
N CYS A 82 -7.66 -4.52 -1.23
CA CYS A 82 -6.47 -4.20 -2.02
C CYS A 82 -5.49 -5.37 -2.07
N ALA A 83 -4.81 -5.52 -3.21
CA ALA A 83 -3.72 -6.47 -3.35
C ALA A 83 -2.55 -6.10 -2.43
N ILE A 84 -1.96 -7.10 -1.78
CA ILE A 84 -0.93 -6.88 -0.74
C ILE A 84 0.47 -6.82 -1.34
N ALA A 85 0.63 -7.35 -2.55
CA ALA A 85 1.90 -7.42 -3.26
C ALA A 85 1.68 -7.38 -4.78
N ASP A 86 2.69 -6.89 -5.51
CA ASP A 86 2.75 -7.04 -6.97
C ASP A 86 2.67 -8.54 -7.33
N GLY A 87 1.89 -8.87 -8.35
CA GLY A 87 1.67 -10.26 -8.75
C GLY A 87 0.65 -10.39 -9.87
N LYS A 88 0.01 -11.56 -9.93
CA LYS A 88 -1.02 -11.87 -10.92
C LYS A 88 -2.27 -12.41 -10.27
N LEU A 89 -3.44 -11.89 -10.65
CA LEU A 89 -4.70 -12.56 -10.34
C LEU A 89 -4.78 -13.83 -11.21
N ILE A 90 -4.84 -14.99 -10.54
CA ILE A 90 -4.88 -16.30 -11.19
C ILE A 90 -6.21 -17.02 -11.01
N ALA A 91 -7.01 -16.65 -10.02
CA ALA A 91 -8.37 -17.15 -9.89
C ALA A 91 -9.27 -16.21 -9.10
N TYR A 92 -10.57 -16.35 -9.29
CA TYR A 92 -11.57 -15.71 -8.45
C TYR A 92 -12.85 -16.53 -8.36
N LYS A 93 -13.68 -16.20 -7.38
CA LYS A 93 -15.08 -16.61 -7.26
C LYS A 93 -15.87 -15.44 -6.70
N VAL A 94 -17.08 -15.21 -7.22
CA VAL A 94 -18.00 -14.21 -6.68
C VAL A 94 -19.38 -14.83 -6.56
N ASP A 95 -20.07 -14.57 -5.46
CA ASP A 95 -21.41 -15.08 -5.25
C ASP A 95 -22.42 -14.18 -5.96
N SER A 96 -23.42 -14.74 -6.64
CA SER A 96 -24.57 -13.93 -7.11
C SER A 96 -25.34 -13.38 -5.91
N GLU A 97 -25.59 -14.26 -4.94
CA GLU A 97 -26.16 -13.99 -3.63
C GLU A 97 -25.41 -14.80 -2.57
N TYR A 98 -25.27 -14.23 -1.37
CA TYR A 98 -24.58 -14.91 -0.28
C TYR A 98 -25.26 -16.22 0.11
N LYS A 99 -24.46 -17.18 0.59
CA LYS A 99 -24.98 -18.43 1.13
C LYS A 99 -25.64 -18.19 2.48
N LYS A 100 -26.61 -19.05 2.80
CA LYS A 100 -27.29 -19.10 4.09
C LYS A 100 -27.08 -20.49 4.70
N ASP A 101 -26.94 -20.56 6.02
CA ASP A 101 -26.84 -21.85 6.70
C ASP A 101 -28.17 -22.64 6.64
N SER A 102 -29.31 -21.95 6.52
CA SER A 102 -30.65 -22.54 6.44
C SER A 102 -31.50 -21.82 5.40
N GLU A 103 -32.28 -22.59 4.64
CA GLU A 103 -33.28 -22.10 3.67
C GLU A 103 -34.56 -21.58 4.35
N VAL A 104 -34.80 -21.95 5.62
CA VAL A 104 -35.95 -21.46 6.38
C VAL A 104 -35.59 -20.12 7.00
N GLU A 105 -36.26 -19.04 6.57
CA GLU A 105 -36.16 -17.71 7.21
C GLU A 105 -36.83 -17.73 8.58
N VAL A 106 -36.15 -18.31 9.57
CA VAL A 106 -36.48 -18.10 10.97
C VAL A 106 -35.59 -16.97 11.48
N PRO A 107 -36.16 -15.80 11.84
CA PRO A 107 -35.40 -14.72 12.46
C PRO A 107 -34.58 -15.27 13.63
N MET A 108 -33.31 -14.86 13.71
CA MET A 108 -32.34 -15.29 14.75
C MET A 108 -31.73 -16.70 14.60
N LYS A 109 -32.04 -17.48 13.55
CA LYS A 109 -31.47 -18.85 13.37
C LYS A 109 -30.63 -19.08 12.11
N SER A 110 -30.59 -18.17 11.15
CA SER A 110 -29.72 -18.28 9.98
C SER A 110 -28.58 -17.27 10.05
N ALA A 111 -27.48 -17.57 9.36
CA ALA A 111 -26.40 -16.63 9.11
C ALA A 111 -26.06 -16.60 7.64
N VAL A 112 -25.66 -15.42 7.19
CA VAL A 112 -25.28 -15.11 5.82
C VAL A 112 -23.76 -15.09 5.73
N TYR A 113 -23.21 -15.72 4.70
CA TYR A 113 -21.78 -15.77 4.48
C TYR A 113 -21.41 -15.82 3.00
N SER A 114 -20.32 -15.14 2.68
CA SER A 114 -19.68 -15.16 1.37
C SER A 114 -18.75 -16.37 1.21
N THR A 115 -18.83 -16.98 0.03
CA THR A 115 -17.90 -17.99 -0.48
C THR A 115 -16.98 -17.46 -1.58
N GLY A 116 -17.11 -16.17 -1.92
CA GLY A 116 -16.30 -15.50 -2.91
C GLY A 116 -14.86 -15.24 -2.45
N TYR A 117 -13.94 -15.26 -3.42
CA TYR A 117 -12.52 -15.02 -3.18
C TYR A 117 -11.77 -14.46 -4.40
N PHE A 118 -10.60 -13.87 -4.15
CA PHE A 118 -9.56 -13.63 -5.16
C PHE A 118 -8.29 -14.37 -4.76
N LEU A 119 -7.60 -14.98 -5.75
CA LEU A 119 -6.33 -15.67 -5.54
C LEU A 119 -5.25 -15.04 -6.42
N LEU A 120 -4.21 -14.53 -5.78
CA LEU A 120 -3.06 -13.92 -6.44
C LEU A 120 -1.83 -14.80 -6.31
N LYS A 121 -1.00 -14.80 -7.36
CA LYS A 121 0.31 -15.44 -7.41
C LYS A 121 1.39 -14.38 -7.49
N HIS A 122 2.40 -14.52 -6.64
CA HIS A 122 3.50 -13.58 -6.50
C HIS A 122 4.84 -14.30 -6.67
N LYS A 123 5.89 -13.54 -6.92
CA LYS A 123 7.25 -14.05 -7.01
C LYS A 123 8.23 -13.10 -6.35
N MET A 124 9.19 -13.66 -5.65
CA MET A 124 10.43 -12.99 -5.27
C MET A 124 11.61 -13.90 -5.57
N ALA A 125 12.80 -13.32 -5.74
CA ALA A 125 13.99 -14.09 -6.03
C ALA A 125 15.24 -13.42 -5.47
N TYR A 126 16.08 -14.21 -4.81
CA TYR A 126 17.41 -13.79 -4.38
C TYR A 126 18.30 -14.99 -3.96
N PRO A 127 19.45 -15.22 -4.60
CA PRO A 127 19.92 -14.63 -5.86
C PRO A 127 18.93 -14.90 -7.01
N LYS A 128 19.15 -14.36 -8.22
CA LYS A 128 18.14 -14.32 -9.29
C LYS A 128 17.56 -15.71 -9.68
N ASP A 129 18.33 -16.77 -9.51
CA ASP A 129 17.96 -18.17 -9.78
C ASP A 129 17.27 -18.87 -8.59
N ASN A 130 17.34 -18.31 -7.39
CA ASN A 130 16.62 -18.76 -6.22
C ASN A 130 15.28 -18.03 -6.12
N VAL A 131 14.24 -18.60 -6.75
CA VAL A 131 12.90 -18.01 -6.83
C VAL A 131 11.99 -18.64 -5.77
N LEU A 132 11.28 -17.80 -5.00
CA LEU A 132 10.14 -18.21 -4.18
C LEU A 132 8.85 -17.71 -4.83
N THR A 133 7.95 -18.64 -5.10
CA THR A 133 6.56 -18.38 -5.50
C THR A 133 5.68 -18.44 -4.27
N PHE A 134 4.89 -17.41 -4.02
CA PHE A 134 3.91 -17.41 -2.93
C PHE A 134 2.57 -16.89 -3.43
N TYR A 135 1.53 -17.16 -2.66
CA TYR A 135 0.15 -16.85 -3.00
C TYR A 135 -0.48 -16.01 -1.90
N SER A 136 -1.45 -15.19 -2.28
CA SER A 136 -2.36 -14.55 -1.34
C SER A 136 -3.81 -14.84 -1.72
N LEU A 137 -4.60 -15.26 -0.74
CA LEU A 137 -6.00 -15.62 -0.89
C LEU A 137 -6.86 -14.65 -0.08
N TYR A 138 -7.75 -13.95 -0.77
CA TYR A 138 -8.64 -12.93 -0.22
C TYR A 138 -10.06 -13.47 -0.21
N ARG A 139 -10.60 -13.88 0.93
CA ARG A 139 -11.94 -14.49 1.02
C ARG A 139 -12.96 -13.56 1.65
N HIS A 140 -14.21 -14.00 1.53
CA HIS A 140 -15.41 -13.29 1.97
C HIS A 140 -15.62 -12.00 1.18
N THR A 141 -15.53 -12.09 -0.15
CA THR A 141 -15.77 -10.95 -1.04
C THR A 141 -17.26 -10.61 -1.14
N ALA A 142 -17.60 -9.39 -1.53
CA ALA A 142 -18.98 -8.99 -1.72
C ALA A 142 -19.68 -9.80 -2.81
N LYS A 143 -21.01 -9.93 -2.70
CA LYS A 143 -21.85 -10.53 -3.74
C LYS A 143 -21.92 -9.62 -4.98
N LEU A 144 -22.30 -10.18 -6.12
CA LEU A 144 -22.24 -9.50 -7.40
C LEU A 144 -23.11 -8.23 -7.44
N SER A 145 -24.30 -8.26 -6.81
CA SER A 145 -25.23 -7.13 -6.75
C SER A 145 -24.71 -5.93 -5.92
N ASP A 146 -23.70 -6.12 -5.07
CA ASP A 146 -23.06 -5.03 -4.30
C ASP A 146 -22.06 -4.23 -5.16
N TYR A 147 -21.63 -4.76 -6.31
CA TYR A 147 -20.78 -4.05 -7.26
C TYR A 147 -21.62 -3.10 -8.14
N PRO A 148 -21.03 -2.03 -8.71
CA PRO A 148 -21.77 -1.15 -9.61
C PRO A 148 -22.28 -1.90 -10.87
N PRO A 149 -23.38 -1.43 -11.48
CA PRO A 149 -23.84 -1.94 -12.76
C PRO A 149 -22.73 -1.84 -13.82
N LYS A 150 -22.71 -2.81 -14.74
CA LYS A 150 -21.81 -2.83 -15.87
C LYS A 150 -22.09 -1.60 -16.72
N LYS A 151 -21.07 -0.79 -16.91
CA LYS A 151 -21.11 0.38 -17.80
C LYS A 151 -20.88 -0.11 -19.21
N ARG A 152 -21.83 0.15 -20.12
CA ARG A 152 -21.67 -0.10 -21.55
C ARG A 152 -21.71 1.22 -22.31
N TYR A 153 -20.90 1.32 -23.35
CA TYR A 153 -20.95 2.46 -24.26
C TYR A 153 -21.80 2.07 -25.46
N VAL A 154 -22.76 2.93 -25.80
CA VAL A 154 -23.74 2.68 -26.85
C VAL A 154 -23.64 3.79 -27.87
N THR A 155 -23.56 3.42 -29.15
CA THR A 155 -23.51 4.39 -30.25
C THR A 155 -24.76 5.26 -30.24
N LYS A 156 -24.56 6.56 -30.42
CA LYS A 156 -25.63 7.54 -30.53
C LYS A 156 -25.17 8.68 -31.42
N SER A 157 -25.83 8.81 -32.56
CA SER A 157 -25.59 9.86 -33.52
C SER A 157 -26.01 11.21 -32.96
N ALA A 158 -25.19 12.23 -33.19
CA ALA A 158 -25.51 13.61 -32.83
C ALA A 158 -26.27 14.34 -33.95
N ASP A 159 -26.25 13.81 -35.17
CA ASP A 159 -26.65 14.47 -36.41
C ASP A 159 -27.47 13.57 -37.35
N ALA A 160 -28.01 12.46 -36.84
CA ALA A 160 -28.75 11.44 -37.58
C ALA A 160 -27.96 10.72 -38.70
N ASN A 161 -26.63 10.85 -38.71
CA ASN A 161 -25.74 10.07 -39.58
C ASN A 161 -25.17 8.85 -38.85
N PRO A 162 -24.80 7.77 -39.56
CA PRO A 162 -24.16 6.60 -38.94
C PRO A 162 -22.89 6.96 -38.15
N VAL A 163 -22.78 6.42 -36.95
CA VAL A 163 -21.62 6.60 -36.07
C VAL A 163 -20.38 6.01 -36.72
N THR A 164 -19.37 6.84 -36.96
CA THR A 164 -18.20 6.46 -37.76
C THR A 164 -16.99 6.08 -36.90
N ILE A 165 -16.49 4.86 -37.09
CA ILE A 165 -15.22 4.38 -36.53
C ILE A 165 -14.11 4.62 -37.56
N LYS A 166 -12.98 5.18 -37.10
CA LYS A 166 -11.84 5.51 -37.97
C LYS A 166 -10.52 4.98 -37.42
N ASP A 167 -9.60 4.61 -38.31
CA ASP A 167 -8.21 4.32 -37.92
C ASP A 167 -7.43 5.60 -37.54
N ARG A 168 -6.15 5.46 -37.13
CA ARG A 168 -5.28 6.60 -36.80
C ARG A 168 -5.07 7.59 -37.96
N ARG A 169 -5.23 7.12 -39.21
CA ARG A 169 -5.04 7.91 -40.44
C ARG A 169 -6.33 8.63 -40.85
N GLY A 170 -7.44 8.39 -40.14
CA GLY A 170 -8.74 8.97 -40.43
C GLY A 170 -9.56 8.19 -41.47
N VAL A 171 -9.10 6.99 -41.86
CA VAL A 171 -9.83 6.10 -42.78
C VAL A 171 -11.01 5.50 -42.03
N VAL A 172 -12.19 5.51 -42.66
CA VAL A 172 -13.40 4.90 -42.09
C VAL A 172 -13.27 3.39 -42.13
N ILE A 173 -13.39 2.76 -40.96
CA ILE A 173 -13.36 1.30 -40.80
C ILE A 173 -14.78 0.72 -40.71
N ALA A 174 -15.69 1.44 -40.05
CA ALA A 174 -17.08 1.03 -39.91
C ALA A 174 -18.02 2.23 -39.76
N GLN A 175 -19.27 2.01 -40.15
CA GLN A 175 -20.40 2.90 -39.92
C GLN A 175 -21.47 2.12 -39.15
N LEU A 176 -21.86 2.64 -37.99
CA LEU A 176 -22.73 1.96 -37.03
C LEU A 176 -24.04 2.73 -36.86
N ALA A 177 -25.16 2.01 -36.80
CA ALA A 177 -26.43 2.57 -36.36
C ALA A 177 -26.38 2.97 -34.87
N ASP A 178 -27.39 3.73 -34.42
CA ASP A 178 -27.59 4.02 -33.00
C ASP A 178 -28.01 2.76 -32.24
N GLY A 179 -27.60 2.65 -30.97
CA GLY A 179 -27.97 1.52 -30.12
C GLY A 179 -27.00 0.33 -30.14
N LEU A 180 -25.88 0.41 -30.86
CA LEU A 180 -24.87 -0.66 -30.93
C LEU A 180 -23.80 -0.50 -29.85
N ILE A 181 -23.32 -1.63 -29.31
CA ILE A 181 -22.37 -1.65 -28.18
C ILE A 181 -20.93 -1.46 -28.67
N ILE A 182 -20.15 -0.65 -27.94
CA ILE A 182 -18.71 -0.43 -28.17
C ILE A 182 -17.91 -0.58 -26.86
N SER A 183 -16.63 -0.97 -26.96
CA SER A 183 -15.67 -0.95 -25.85
C SER A 183 -14.65 0.19 -26.04
N ILE A 184 -14.44 1.01 -25.00
CA ILE A 184 -13.54 2.17 -25.03
C ILE A 184 -12.35 1.91 -24.11
N LYS A 185 -11.12 2.04 -24.65
CA LYS A 185 -9.87 1.66 -23.97
C LYS A 185 -9.53 2.56 -22.76
N SER A 186 -9.93 3.83 -22.81
CA SER A 186 -9.96 4.76 -21.67
C SER A 186 -10.52 6.11 -22.14
N PRO A 187 -11.70 6.55 -21.67
CA PRO A 187 -12.27 7.83 -22.10
C PRO A 187 -11.50 9.01 -21.48
N ASN A 188 -10.62 9.64 -22.27
CA ASN A 188 -9.97 10.89 -21.88
C ASN A 188 -10.95 12.07 -22.08
N SER A 189 -11.43 12.67 -21.00
CA SER A 189 -12.43 13.75 -21.05
C SER A 189 -12.02 14.96 -21.91
N LYS A 190 -10.72 15.17 -22.19
CA LYS A 190 -10.21 16.27 -23.02
C LYS A 190 -10.04 15.91 -24.51
N ALA A 191 -10.11 14.64 -24.88
CA ALA A 191 -9.92 14.22 -26.26
C ALA A 191 -11.23 14.34 -27.06
N SER A 192 -11.14 14.79 -28.31
CA SER A 192 -12.29 14.85 -29.24
C SER A 192 -12.63 13.47 -29.81
N ARG A 193 -11.65 12.56 -29.87
CA ARG A 193 -11.81 11.17 -30.28
C ARG A 193 -11.24 10.23 -29.21
N HIS A 194 -11.91 9.10 -29.01
CA HIS A 194 -11.49 8.07 -28.08
C HIS A 194 -11.10 6.80 -28.81
N GLU A 195 -10.10 6.10 -28.30
CA GLU A 195 -9.69 4.78 -28.80
C GLU A 195 -10.69 3.72 -28.35
N ILE A 196 -11.10 2.87 -29.29
CA ILE A 196 -12.01 1.75 -29.04
C ILE A 196 -11.25 0.43 -29.14
N GLU A 197 -11.61 -0.52 -28.30
CA GLU A 197 -11.07 -1.89 -28.33
C GLU A 197 -11.90 -2.81 -29.23
N SER A 198 -13.21 -2.56 -29.30
CA SER A 198 -14.13 -3.34 -30.11
C SER A 198 -15.43 -2.60 -30.40
N TYR A 199 -16.16 -3.06 -31.41
CA TYR A 199 -17.56 -2.69 -31.63
C TYR A 199 -18.40 -3.92 -32.00
N GLN A 200 -19.69 -3.87 -31.71
CA GLN A 200 -20.68 -4.84 -32.14
C GLN A 200 -21.41 -4.33 -33.39
N ASP A 201 -21.57 -5.17 -34.41
CA ASP A 201 -22.39 -4.84 -35.58
C ASP A 201 -23.88 -5.16 -35.38
N GLU A 202 -24.70 -4.88 -36.40
CA GLU A 202 -26.15 -5.11 -36.37
C GLU A 202 -26.53 -6.59 -36.24
N GLN A 203 -25.63 -7.51 -36.60
CA GLN A 203 -25.80 -8.95 -36.48
C GLN A 203 -25.32 -9.48 -35.13
N GLY A 204 -24.75 -8.63 -34.27
CA GLY A 204 -24.22 -9.00 -32.96
C GLY A 204 -22.78 -9.53 -32.97
N GLN A 205 -22.09 -9.46 -34.11
CA GLN A 205 -20.69 -9.87 -34.21
C GLN A 205 -19.76 -8.79 -33.65
N ILE A 206 -18.77 -9.20 -32.87
CA ILE A 206 -17.79 -8.31 -32.25
C ILE A 206 -16.54 -8.20 -33.13
N HIS A 207 -16.23 -6.97 -33.56
CA HIS A 207 -15.07 -6.64 -34.37
C HIS A 207 -13.98 -5.97 -33.52
N ARG A 208 -12.71 -6.31 -33.77
CA ARG A 208 -11.53 -5.81 -33.03
C ARG A 208 -10.41 -5.37 -33.97
N PRO A 209 -9.61 -4.34 -33.62
CA PRO A 209 -8.43 -3.96 -34.39
C PRO A 209 -7.39 -5.08 -34.38
N SER A 210 -6.70 -5.27 -35.52
CA SER A 210 -5.57 -6.19 -35.63
C SER A 210 -4.34 -5.65 -34.87
N ASN A 211 -3.41 -6.52 -34.47
CA ASN A 211 -2.24 -6.15 -33.65
C ASN A 211 -1.49 -4.92 -34.20
N GLY A 212 -1.67 -3.76 -33.54
CA GLY A 212 -1.02 -2.49 -33.87
C GLY A 212 -1.94 -1.42 -34.48
N ASP A 213 -3.15 -1.78 -34.92
CA ASP A 213 -4.15 -0.83 -35.39
C ASP A 213 -4.84 -0.12 -34.22
N ILE A 214 -5.12 1.16 -34.40
CA ILE A 214 -5.83 1.99 -33.43
C ILE A 214 -7.12 2.45 -34.10
N TRP A 215 -8.25 2.00 -33.57
CA TRP A 215 -9.57 2.46 -33.98
C TRP A 215 -10.08 3.54 -33.03
N THR A 216 -10.77 4.53 -33.57
CA THR A 216 -11.24 5.69 -32.82
C THR A 216 -12.67 6.04 -33.15
N ILE A 217 -13.39 6.56 -32.15
CA ILE A 217 -14.76 7.10 -32.25
C ILE A 217 -14.77 8.55 -31.78
N TYR A 218 -15.69 9.38 -32.28
CA TYR A 218 -15.87 10.74 -31.79
C TYR A 218 -16.59 10.75 -30.42
N LYS A 219 -16.16 11.61 -29.50
CA LYS A 219 -16.67 11.66 -28.11
C LYS A 219 -18.18 11.93 -28.01
N GLY A 220 -18.77 12.59 -29.02
CA GLY A 220 -20.22 12.85 -29.08
C GLY A 220 -21.04 11.79 -29.79
N SER A 221 -20.42 10.72 -30.29
CA SER A 221 -21.10 9.68 -31.09
C SER A 221 -21.49 8.44 -30.30
N TYR A 222 -21.48 8.54 -28.98
CA TYR A 222 -21.91 7.49 -28.07
C TYR A 222 -22.32 8.12 -26.74
N HIS A 223 -23.14 7.41 -25.98
CA HIS A 223 -23.38 7.71 -24.57
C HIS A 223 -23.04 6.48 -23.73
N GLN A 224 -22.92 6.71 -22.44
CA GLN A 224 -22.71 5.64 -21.48
C GLN A 224 -24.08 5.26 -20.90
N GLU A 225 -24.39 3.98 -20.95
CA GLU A 225 -25.54 3.40 -20.27
C GLU A 225 -25.05 2.51 -19.12
N GLU A 226 -25.84 2.45 -18.07
CA GLU A 226 -25.71 1.45 -17.03
C GLU A 226 -26.66 0.31 -17.36
N ASP A 227 -26.12 -0.90 -17.50
CA ASP A 227 -26.95 -2.09 -17.57
C ASP A 227 -27.31 -2.50 -16.14
N SER A 228 -28.43 -1.98 -15.63
CA SER A 228 -28.90 -2.24 -14.26
C SER A 228 -29.21 -3.71 -13.98
N THR A 229 -29.24 -4.56 -15.01
CA THR A 229 -29.47 -6.00 -14.89
C THR A 229 -28.18 -6.82 -14.83
N GLN A 230 -27.04 -6.22 -15.19
CA GLN A 230 -25.74 -6.89 -15.18
C GLN A 230 -24.75 -6.14 -14.29
N HIS A 231 -24.45 -6.69 -13.12
CA HIS A 231 -23.39 -6.21 -12.27
C HIS A 231 -22.07 -6.91 -12.62
N ALA A 232 -20.94 -6.24 -12.42
CA ALA A 232 -19.63 -6.82 -12.71
C ALA A 232 -18.57 -6.30 -11.76
N ILE A 233 -17.55 -7.12 -11.49
CA ILE A 233 -16.39 -6.66 -10.73
C ILE A 233 -15.63 -5.64 -11.61
N PRO A 234 -15.47 -4.38 -11.17
CA PRO A 234 -14.82 -3.35 -11.99
C PRO A 234 -13.40 -3.74 -12.40
N PHE A 235 -12.65 -4.37 -11.49
CA PHE A 235 -11.29 -4.83 -11.72
C PHE A 235 -11.20 -5.84 -12.88
N LEU A 236 -12.13 -6.79 -12.96
CA LEU A 236 -12.19 -7.77 -14.06
C LEU A 236 -12.62 -7.09 -15.38
N SER A 237 -13.63 -6.23 -15.32
CA SER A 237 -14.16 -5.54 -16.50
C SER A 237 -13.13 -4.63 -17.15
N GLN A 238 -12.32 -3.92 -16.34
CA GLN A 238 -11.21 -3.08 -16.82
C GLN A 238 -10.12 -3.88 -17.53
N ASN A 239 -10.03 -5.18 -17.27
CA ASN A 239 -9.08 -6.10 -17.89
C ASN A 239 -9.75 -7.02 -18.92
N ASN A 240 -10.91 -6.61 -19.45
CA ASN A 240 -11.65 -7.35 -20.49
C ASN A 240 -12.03 -8.79 -20.10
N ILE A 241 -12.28 -9.01 -18.81
CA ILE A 241 -12.78 -10.29 -18.28
C ILE A 241 -14.22 -10.11 -17.82
N GLU A 242 -15.12 -10.88 -18.42
CA GLU A 242 -16.50 -10.97 -17.99
C GLU A 242 -16.59 -11.64 -16.62
N THR A 243 -17.39 -11.07 -15.73
CA THR A 243 -17.58 -11.60 -14.38
C THR A 243 -18.55 -12.77 -14.42
N GLU A 244 -18.07 -13.94 -13.98
CA GLU A 244 -18.87 -15.16 -13.87
C GLU A 244 -19.14 -15.46 -12.39
N ALA A 245 -20.42 -15.50 -12.00
CA ALA A 245 -20.84 -15.76 -10.62
C ALA A 245 -21.00 -17.25 -10.31
N ASP A 246 -20.98 -17.57 -9.01
CA ASP A 246 -21.28 -18.87 -8.41
C ASP A 246 -20.40 -20.05 -8.86
N LYS A 247 -19.25 -19.75 -9.46
CA LYS A 247 -18.24 -20.76 -9.81
C LYS A 247 -16.82 -20.26 -9.58
N GLU A 248 -15.92 -21.22 -9.40
CA GLU A 248 -14.49 -20.97 -9.33
C GLU A 248 -13.93 -20.78 -10.74
N VAL A 249 -13.34 -19.62 -11.00
CA VAL A 249 -12.80 -19.26 -12.31
C VAL A 249 -11.29 -19.23 -12.25
N LEU A 250 -10.64 -20.10 -13.02
CA LEU A 250 -9.19 -20.09 -13.24
C LEU A 250 -8.82 -19.17 -14.41
N LEU A 251 -7.88 -18.28 -14.19
CA LEU A 251 -7.28 -17.41 -15.20
C LEU A 251 -5.90 -17.94 -15.57
N SER A 252 -5.80 -18.57 -16.73
CA SER A 252 -4.56 -19.15 -17.25
C SER A 252 -3.95 -18.36 -18.39
N GLY A 253 -2.62 -18.42 -18.51
CA GLY A 253 -1.87 -17.83 -19.61
C GLY A 253 -2.14 -16.32 -19.76
N ASN A 254 -2.62 -15.91 -20.94
CA ASN A 254 -2.89 -14.52 -21.26
C ASN A 254 -4.14 -13.93 -20.56
N ARG A 255 -4.95 -14.76 -19.89
CA ARG A 255 -6.09 -14.30 -19.08
C ARG A 255 -5.68 -13.89 -17.66
N GLN A 256 -4.45 -14.18 -17.24
CA GLN A 256 -3.94 -13.68 -15.96
C GLN A 256 -3.84 -12.16 -16.01
N ILE A 257 -4.30 -11.52 -14.93
CA ILE A 257 -4.24 -10.06 -14.82
C ILE A 257 -3.03 -9.69 -13.98
N GLU A 258 -2.15 -8.84 -14.50
CA GLU A 258 -1.08 -8.23 -13.70
C GLU A 258 -1.71 -7.28 -12.67
N VAL A 259 -1.31 -7.43 -11.40
CA VAL A 259 -1.84 -6.66 -10.27
C VAL A 259 -0.71 -5.91 -9.60
N LYS A 260 -0.94 -4.65 -9.24
CA LYS A 260 -0.02 -3.87 -8.42
C LYS A 260 -0.44 -3.85 -6.96
N ALA A 261 0.55 -3.81 -6.06
CA ALA A 261 0.30 -3.65 -4.64
C ALA A 261 -0.53 -2.37 -4.38
N GLY A 262 -1.60 -2.50 -3.59
CA GLY A 262 -2.54 -1.42 -3.28
C GLY A 262 -3.65 -1.23 -4.32
N GLU A 263 -3.65 -1.99 -5.41
CA GLU A 263 -4.72 -2.00 -6.41
C GLU A 263 -5.97 -2.68 -5.86
N VAL A 264 -7.14 -2.07 -6.12
CA VAL A 264 -8.43 -2.56 -5.60
C VAL A 264 -8.89 -3.75 -6.43
N LEU A 265 -9.01 -4.91 -5.80
CA LEU A 265 -9.48 -6.16 -6.40
C LEU A 265 -11.00 -6.23 -6.41
N GLY A 266 -11.63 -5.82 -5.31
CA GLY A 266 -13.07 -5.92 -5.11
C GLY A 266 -13.51 -5.35 -3.78
N LEU A 267 -14.69 -5.75 -3.33
CA LEU A 267 -15.32 -5.27 -2.10
C LEU A 267 -15.40 -6.38 -1.05
N MET A 268 -15.40 -5.99 0.23
CA MET A 268 -15.62 -6.88 1.37
C MET A 268 -17.08 -7.29 1.45
N GLY A 269 -17.31 -8.60 1.61
CA GLY A 269 -18.62 -9.20 1.77
C GLY A 269 -18.93 -9.57 3.20
N GLU A 270 -20.13 -10.12 3.39
CA GLU A 270 -20.60 -10.54 4.70
C GLU A 270 -20.08 -11.92 5.10
N TYR A 271 -19.70 -12.07 6.36
CA TYR A 271 -19.43 -13.36 6.97
C TYR A 271 -19.88 -13.36 8.43
N ASN A 272 -20.98 -14.06 8.71
CA ASN A 272 -21.65 -13.97 10.01
C ASN A 272 -21.70 -15.33 10.74
N GLN A 273 -21.73 -15.25 12.07
CA GLN A 273 -22.16 -16.35 12.93
C GLN A 273 -23.70 -16.37 13.05
N THR A 274 -24.27 -17.50 13.45
CA THR A 274 -25.72 -17.65 13.64
C THR A 274 -26.32 -16.53 14.49
N GLY A 275 -27.37 -15.88 13.99
CA GLY A 275 -28.05 -14.78 14.68
C GLY A 275 -27.38 -13.41 14.53
N LYS A 276 -26.29 -13.30 13.76
CA LYS A 276 -25.65 -12.03 13.37
C LYS A 276 -25.85 -11.78 11.86
N SER A 277 -25.82 -10.51 11.47
CA SER A 277 -25.96 -10.08 10.07
C SER A 277 -25.29 -8.72 9.84
N GLY A 278 -24.93 -8.40 8.59
CA GLY A 278 -24.39 -7.10 8.19
C GLY A 278 -22.89 -6.94 8.45
N GLU A 279 -22.24 -7.94 9.05
CA GLU A 279 -20.84 -7.84 9.41
C GLU A 279 -19.94 -8.15 8.22
N LYS A 280 -19.17 -7.14 7.79
CA LYS A 280 -18.22 -7.25 6.68
C LYS A 280 -16.81 -7.48 7.20
N LEU A 281 -16.15 -8.51 6.69
CA LEU A 281 -14.77 -8.83 7.05
C LEU A 281 -14.06 -9.56 5.91
N LEU A 282 -12.76 -9.34 5.81
CA LEU A 282 -11.88 -9.97 4.82
C LEU A 282 -11.08 -11.05 5.55
N HIS A 283 -11.10 -12.29 5.07
CA HIS A 283 -10.11 -13.29 5.48
C HIS A 283 -8.94 -13.25 4.49
N LEU A 284 -7.73 -12.99 5.00
CA LEU A 284 -6.53 -12.89 4.19
C LEU A 284 -5.53 -13.96 4.60
N GLU A 285 -5.12 -14.79 3.64
CA GLU A 285 -4.08 -15.81 3.81
C GLU A 285 -2.90 -15.53 2.90
N VAL A 286 -1.71 -15.97 3.34
CA VAL A 286 -0.48 -15.91 2.55
C VAL A 286 0.27 -17.22 2.74
N PHE A 287 0.65 -17.89 1.64
CA PHE A 287 1.28 -19.20 1.72
C PHE A 287 2.20 -19.48 0.52
N THR A 288 3.07 -20.47 0.66
CA THR A 288 3.91 -20.99 -0.43
C THR A 288 3.95 -22.51 -0.40
N TYR A 289 3.98 -23.13 -1.59
CA TYR A 289 4.29 -24.56 -1.74
C TYR A 289 5.79 -24.82 -1.88
N ASP A 290 6.57 -23.77 -2.16
CA ASP A 290 8.01 -23.87 -2.28
C ASP A 290 8.65 -24.06 -0.89
N ASP A 291 9.79 -24.74 -0.85
CA ASP A 291 10.55 -24.93 0.39
C ASP A 291 11.19 -23.60 0.84
N ILE A 292 10.54 -22.97 1.82
CA ILE A 292 10.97 -21.67 2.33
C ILE A 292 12.31 -21.73 3.08
N GLU A 293 12.64 -22.86 3.71
CA GLU A 293 13.92 -23.02 4.39
C GLU A 293 15.06 -23.14 3.38
N GLN A 294 14.85 -23.91 2.31
CA GLN A 294 15.80 -23.99 1.21
C GLN A 294 16.02 -22.63 0.54
N PHE A 295 14.94 -21.87 0.28
CA PHE A 295 15.04 -20.52 -0.27
C PHE A 295 15.85 -19.62 0.67
N ARG A 296 15.52 -19.62 1.97
CA ARG A 296 16.16 -18.80 3.00
C ARG A 296 17.66 -19.10 3.11
N ALA A 297 18.05 -20.38 3.14
CA ALA A 297 19.45 -20.78 3.26
C ALA A 297 20.30 -20.28 2.08
N LYS A 298 19.79 -20.41 0.85
CA LYS A 298 20.45 -19.90 -0.35
C LYS A 298 20.53 -18.37 -0.37
N ALA A 299 19.44 -17.70 -0.01
CA ALA A 299 19.37 -16.25 0.10
C ALA A 299 20.36 -15.70 1.14
N GLU A 300 20.47 -16.34 2.31
CA GLU A 300 21.40 -15.93 3.37
C GLU A 300 22.87 -16.11 2.95
N ALA A 301 23.20 -17.20 2.27
CA ALA A 301 24.54 -17.43 1.76
C ALA A 301 24.96 -16.35 0.74
N ALA A 302 24.07 -15.98 -0.19
CA ALA A 302 24.32 -14.90 -1.16
C ALA A 302 24.42 -13.53 -0.47
N TYR A 303 23.50 -13.24 0.47
CA TYR A 303 23.46 -11.98 1.21
C TYR A 303 24.76 -11.73 1.98
N LYS A 304 25.32 -12.75 2.66
CA LYS A 304 26.60 -12.63 3.37
C LYS A 304 27.75 -12.24 2.42
N GLN A 305 27.81 -12.86 1.23
CA GLN A 305 28.81 -12.54 0.20
C GLN A 305 28.63 -11.11 -0.37
N ASP A 306 27.39 -10.69 -0.63
CA ASP A 306 27.08 -9.38 -1.21
C ASP A 306 27.21 -8.21 -0.22
N LYS A 307 26.94 -8.47 1.07
CA LYS A 307 27.11 -7.48 2.16
C LYS A 307 28.57 -7.11 2.33
N GLU A 308 29.47 -8.11 2.29
CA GLU A 308 30.93 -7.89 2.34
C GLU A 308 31.45 -7.11 1.12
N LYS A 309 30.80 -7.26 -0.04
CA LYS A 309 31.11 -6.55 -1.30
C LYS A 309 30.41 -5.19 -1.46
N LYS A 310 29.79 -4.65 -0.40
CA LYS A 310 29.25 -3.28 -0.21
C LYS A 310 28.00 -2.85 -1.02
N GLY A 311 27.24 -3.75 -1.64
CA GLY A 311 26.12 -3.34 -2.51
C GLY A 311 24.71 -3.46 -1.94
N ILE A 312 24.45 -4.49 -1.13
CA ILE A 312 23.11 -4.72 -0.58
C ILE A 312 22.93 -3.97 0.73
N LYS A 313 21.85 -3.19 0.84
CA LYS A 313 21.53 -2.40 2.04
C LYS A 313 20.53 -3.14 2.91
N ASP A 314 20.71 -2.99 4.22
CA ASP A 314 19.71 -3.41 5.20
C ASP A 314 18.44 -2.59 5.05
N ASN A 315 17.31 -3.27 5.16
CA ASN A 315 15.98 -2.67 5.03
C ASN A 315 15.04 -3.10 6.16
N PHE A 316 15.53 -3.88 7.12
CA PHE A 316 14.74 -4.45 8.19
C PHE A 316 15.50 -4.36 9.51
N LEU A 317 14.77 -4.10 10.60
CA LEU A 317 15.29 -4.09 11.96
C LEU A 317 14.78 -5.34 12.68
N TYR A 318 15.71 -6.20 13.09
CA TYR A 318 15.40 -7.39 13.89
C TYR A 318 16.09 -7.31 15.26
N VAL A 319 15.29 -7.17 16.31
CA VAL A 319 15.75 -7.11 17.70
C VAL A 319 15.25 -8.35 18.43
N ALA A 320 16.16 -9.28 18.71
CA ALA A 320 15.86 -10.47 19.49
C ALA A 320 15.51 -10.13 20.95
N ARG A 321 14.74 -10.99 21.62
CA ARG A 321 14.52 -10.89 23.07
C ARG A 321 15.87 -10.92 23.80
N GLY A 322 16.02 -10.10 24.84
CA GLY A 322 17.27 -9.97 25.60
C GLY A 322 18.31 -9.04 24.96
N SER A 323 17.99 -8.36 23.85
CA SER A 323 18.86 -7.35 23.25
C SER A 323 18.99 -6.11 24.14
N GLN A 324 20.15 -5.46 24.07
CA GLN A 324 20.46 -4.26 24.85
C GLN A 324 19.68 -3.04 24.32
N LEU A 325 18.99 -2.32 25.21
CA LEU A 325 18.33 -1.05 24.89
C LEU A 325 19.20 0.15 25.33
N TYR A 326 18.97 1.28 24.69
CA TYR A 326 19.67 2.53 24.95
C TYR A 326 18.69 3.70 25.04
N THR A 327 19.07 4.76 25.76
CA THR A 327 18.45 6.09 25.64
C THR A 327 19.50 7.12 25.25
N VAL A 328 19.07 8.19 24.59
CA VAL A 328 19.97 9.27 24.16
C VAL A 328 19.59 10.56 24.87
N LEU A 329 20.43 10.99 25.82
CA LEU A 329 20.23 12.20 26.62
C LEU A 329 21.36 13.19 26.31
N LYS A 330 21.02 14.38 25.79
CA LYS A 330 21.99 15.45 25.47
C LYS A 330 23.18 14.96 24.63
N ASP A 331 22.91 14.15 23.61
CA ASP A 331 23.90 13.51 22.73
C ASP A 331 24.84 12.50 23.43
N GLU A 332 24.51 12.04 24.64
CA GLU A 332 25.15 10.91 25.30
C GLU A 332 24.24 9.67 25.30
N VAL A 333 24.85 8.50 25.11
CA VAL A 333 24.15 7.22 25.06
C VAL A 333 24.27 6.53 26.41
N VAL A 334 23.13 6.17 26.99
CA VAL A 334 23.03 5.46 28.26
C VAL A 334 22.39 4.09 28.02
N GLU A 335 22.97 3.04 28.58
CA GLU A 335 22.41 1.69 28.56
C GLU A 335 21.17 1.59 29.46
N LEU A 336 20.14 0.93 28.96
CA LEU A 336 18.90 0.61 29.69
C LEU A 336 18.84 -0.90 30.01
N GLU A 337 17.71 -1.36 30.51
CA GLU A 337 17.43 -2.79 30.62
C GLU A 337 17.34 -3.48 29.25
N LYS A 338 17.49 -4.80 29.24
CA LYS A 338 17.35 -5.60 28.01
C LYS A 338 15.87 -5.78 27.64
N THR A 339 15.56 -5.70 26.35
CA THR A 339 14.19 -5.88 25.87
C THR A 339 13.63 -7.25 26.25
N GLN A 340 12.42 -7.28 26.78
CA GLN A 340 11.67 -8.53 27.04
C GLN A 340 10.86 -8.98 25.81
N VAL A 341 10.70 -8.10 24.82
CA VAL A 341 9.92 -8.37 23.60
C VAL A 341 10.83 -8.44 22.38
N GLU A 342 10.39 -9.19 21.39
CA GLU A 342 11.04 -9.24 20.09
C GLU A 342 10.46 -8.17 19.16
N ILE A 343 11.31 -7.51 18.37
CA ILE A 343 10.90 -6.44 17.45
C ILE A 343 11.30 -6.83 16.03
N MET A 344 10.31 -6.87 15.14
CA MET A 344 10.45 -7.21 13.72
C MET A 344 9.73 -6.16 12.88
N VAL A 345 10.45 -5.14 12.42
CA VAL A 345 9.86 -3.98 11.73
C VAL A 345 10.63 -3.59 10.47
N PRO A 346 9.93 -3.09 9.43
CA PRO A 346 10.56 -2.42 8.31
C PRO A 346 11.43 -1.27 8.81
N LEU A 347 12.65 -1.14 8.28
CA LEU A 347 13.54 -0.02 8.67
C LEU A 347 12.95 1.35 8.28
N ALA A 348 12.05 1.38 7.29
CA ALA A 348 11.31 2.57 6.88
C ALA A 348 10.35 3.11 7.97
N ASP A 349 9.92 2.25 8.89
CA ASP A 349 9.03 2.59 10.01
C ASP A 349 9.83 2.96 11.29
N VAL A 350 11.17 3.00 11.22
CA VAL A 350 12.03 3.24 12.37
C VAL A 350 12.76 4.56 12.25
N ALA A 351 12.56 5.45 13.23
CA ALA A 351 13.32 6.70 13.31
C ALA A 351 14.78 6.43 13.66
N LYS A 352 15.70 7.09 12.96
CA LYS A 352 17.15 6.96 13.15
C LYS A 352 17.72 8.22 13.80
N GLN A 353 18.57 8.03 14.81
CA GLN A 353 19.37 9.08 15.45
C GLN A 353 20.85 8.74 15.34
N THR A 354 21.67 9.69 14.89
CA THR A 354 23.13 9.53 14.83
C THR A 354 23.77 10.31 15.98
N VAL A 355 24.49 9.63 16.85
CA VAL A 355 25.18 10.23 18.00
C VAL A 355 26.69 10.33 17.73
N LYS A 356 27.29 11.49 18.00
CA LYS A 356 28.73 11.74 17.81
C LYS A 356 29.37 12.13 19.14
N LYS A 357 30.33 11.36 19.62
CA LYS A 357 31.19 11.79 20.73
C LYS A 357 32.23 12.79 20.23
N ASN A 358 32.60 13.75 21.08
CA ASN A 358 33.54 14.83 20.75
C ASN A 358 34.92 14.36 20.24
N THR A 359 35.28 13.09 20.45
CA THR A 359 36.54 12.47 20.02
C THR A 359 36.45 11.69 18.69
N ASP A 360 35.25 11.44 18.16
CA ASP A 360 35.05 10.50 17.06
C ASP A 360 34.81 11.21 15.71
N LYS A 361 35.51 10.75 14.66
CA LYS A 361 35.35 11.28 13.29
C LYS A 361 34.04 10.80 12.61
N THR A 362 33.43 9.73 13.12
CA THR A 362 32.23 9.08 12.58
C THR A 362 31.23 8.84 13.72
N GLY A 363 29.97 9.24 13.53
CA GLY A 363 28.92 9.00 14.53
C GLY A 363 28.38 7.56 14.47
N LYS A 364 27.83 7.07 15.59
CA LYS A 364 27.14 5.78 15.67
C LYS A 364 25.63 5.97 15.51
N ASP A 365 25.00 5.05 14.80
CA ASP A 365 23.57 5.11 14.48
C ASP A 365 22.74 4.30 15.47
N TYR A 366 21.60 4.86 15.86
CA TYR A 366 20.65 4.31 16.81
C TYR A 366 19.24 4.38 16.22
N TYR A 367 18.44 3.34 16.46
CA TYR A 367 17.14 3.12 15.85
C TYR A 367 16.05 3.07 16.92
N ASN A 368 15.07 3.97 16.83
CA ASN A 368 14.05 4.16 17.86
C ASN A 368 13.07 2.98 17.87
N VAL A 369 13.05 2.24 18.97
CA VAL A 369 12.18 1.08 19.16
C VAL A 369 11.06 1.32 20.15
N GLN A 370 11.03 2.48 20.81
CA GLN A 370 10.02 2.82 21.82
C GLN A 370 8.56 2.56 21.37
N PRO A 371 8.14 2.88 20.14
CA PRO A 371 6.77 2.59 19.69
C PRO A 371 6.38 1.11 19.71
N TYR A 372 7.37 0.20 19.74
CA TYR A 372 7.19 -1.24 19.62
C TYR A 372 7.39 -2.00 20.94
N LEU A 373 7.69 -1.30 22.04
CA LEU A 373 7.98 -1.91 23.34
C LEU A 373 6.74 -2.13 24.23
N TYR A 374 5.54 -1.87 23.73
CA TYR A 374 4.22 -2.11 24.38
C TYR A 374 4.21 -1.82 25.90
N SER A 375 3.89 -0.59 26.29
CA SER A 375 3.71 -0.11 27.69
C SER A 375 4.88 -0.32 28.69
N LEU A 376 6.00 -0.91 28.29
CA LEU A 376 7.26 -0.77 29.02
C LEU A 376 7.82 0.62 28.73
N LEU A 377 7.51 1.56 29.64
CA LEU A 377 8.07 2.90 29.82
C LEU A 377 7.39 4.05 29.04
N GLU A 378 6.20 4.44 29.51
CA GLU A 378 5.64 5.79 29.29
C GLU A 378 6.45 6.93 29.98
N ASN A 379 7.52 6.60 30.73
CA ASN A 379 8.20 7.54 31.62
C ASN A 379 9.45 8.22 31.05
N ASN A 380 9.84 7.96 29.80
CA ASN A 380 11.05 8.56 29.21
C ASN A 380 10.71 9.67 28.20
N ASN A 381 10.14 10.77 28.70
CA ASN A 381 9.72 11.91 27.87
C ASN A 381 10.88 12.72 27.27
N ASP A 382 12.12 12.55 27.75
CA ASP A 382 13.24 13.42 27.41
C ASP A 382 14.33 12.78 26.51
N GLY A 383 14.31 11.46 26.27
CA GLY A 383 15.47 10.76 25.67
C GLY A 383 15.23 9.64 24.64
N GLY A 384 14.01 9.14 24.46
CA GLY A 384 13.69 8.02 23.55
C GLY A 384 14.30 6.66 23.93
N ILE A 385 13.81 5.54 23.36
CA ILE A 385 14.39 4.19 23.52
C ILE A 385 14.87 3.65 22.17
N TYR A 386 16.12 3.18 22.14
CA TYR A 386 16.83 2.81 20.92
C TYR A 386 17.53 1.46 21.01
N VAL A 387 17.85 0.90 19.84
CA VAL A 387 18.86 -0.15 19.64
C VAL A 387 19.93 0.36 18.68
N ASP A 388 21.09 -0.29 18.63
CA ASP A 388 22.14 0.09 17.68
C ASP A 388 22.02 -0.62 16.31
N ASP A 389 22.94 -0.30 15.41
CA ASP A 389 22.97 -0.78 14.03
C ASP A 389 23.34 -2.27 13.87
N SER A 390 23.73 -2.97 14.94
CA SER A 390 24.00 -4.42 14.88
C SER A 390 22.74 -5.26 14.61
N HIS A 391 21.56 -4.67 14.80
CA HIS A 391 20.26 -5.29 14.58
C HIS A 391 19.73 -5.15 13.14
N LEU A 392 20.49 -4.48 12.27
CA LEU A 392 20.10 -4.26 10.88
C LEU A 392 20.34 -5.51 10.04
N THR A 393 19.33 -5.84 9.24
CA THR A 393 19.35 -7.00 8.34
C THR A 393 18.45 -6.73 7.13
N HIS A 394 18.26 -7.76 6.29
CA HIS A 394 17.37 -7.71 5.15
C HIS A 394 16.13 -8.58 5.38
N GLY A 395 14.94 -8.02 5.14
CA GLY A 395 13.68 -8.71 5.40
C GLY A 395 13.46 -9.98 4.57
N LEU A 396 14.01 -10.06 3.35
CA LEU A 396 14.02 -11.27 2.51
C LEU A 396 14.61 -12.52 3.19
N LEU A 397 15.41 -12.34 4.26
CA LEU A 397 16.03 -13.42 5.02
C LEU A 397 15.12 -14.02 6.08
N PHE A 398 13.91 -13.46 6.27
CA PHE A 398 12.96 -13.87 7.29
C PHE A 398 13.62 -13.98 8.69
N PRO A 399 14.31 -12.92 9.17
CA PRO A 399 15.00 -12.97 10.44
C PRO A 399 14.00 -13.22 11.58
N GLY A 400 14.37 -14.06 12.56
CA GLY A 400 13.50 -14.44 13.66
C GLY A 400 12.35 -15.37 13.30
N VAL A 401 12.25 -15.85 12.06
CA VAL A 401 11.20 -16.78 11.64
C VAL A 401 11.58 -18.22 11.99
N ASN A 402 10.63 -18.91 12.62
CA ASN A 402 10.69 -20.34 12.91
C ASN A 402 9.65 -21.08 12.06
N VAL A 403 10.06 -22.19 11.46
CA VAL A 403 9.24 -23.03 10.59
C VAL A 403 8.93 -24.32 11.33
N PHE A 404 7.64 -24.64 11.41
CA PHE A 404 7.12 -25.87 12.00
C PHE A 404 6.39 -26.69 10.94
N LYS A 405 6.17 -27.97 11.22
CA LYS A 405 5.44 -28.88 10.34
C LYS A 405 4.41 -29.65 11.15
N ASP A 406 3.17 -29.64 10.70
CA ASP A 406 2.13 -30.50 11.25
C ASP A 406 2.14 -31.87 10.55
N GLU A 407 2.40 -32.93 11.32
CA GLU A 407 2.34 -34.31 10.83
C GLU A 407 1.09 -35.06 11.32
N ALA A 408 0.32 -34.46 12.25
CA ALA A 408 -0.94 -35.05 12.71
C ALA A 408 -2.04 -34.87 11.66
N HIS A 409 -1.97 -33.76 10.91
CA HIS A 409 -2.99 -33.38 9.93
C HIS A 409 -4.39 -33.32 10.56
N GLU A 410 -4.51 -32.97 11.83
CA GLU A 410 -5.82 -32.79 12.48
C GLU A 410 -6.35 -31.38 12.22
N VAL A 411 -7.68 -31.19 12.32
CA VAL A 411 -8.31 -29.85 12.13
C VAL A 411 -8.17 -28.94 13.34
N SER A 412 -7.81 -29.51 14.49
CA SER A 412 -7.70 -28.81 15.76
C SER A 412 -6.28 -28.83 16.32
N ILE A 413 -6.01 -27.90 17.24
CA ILE A 413 -4.72 -27.76 17.92
C ILE A 413 -4.48 -28.82 19.00
N PHE A 414 -5.52 -29.56 19.37
CA PHE A 414 -5.49 -30.56 20.42
C PHE A 414 -4.95 -31.90 19.91
N LYS A 415 -4.39 -32.67 20.84
CA LYS A 415 -3.92 -34.05 20.58
C LYS A 415 -5.10 -34.98 20.27
N GLU A 416 -6.19 -34.79 20.99
CA GLU A 416 -7.43 -35.52 20.76
C GLU A 416 -8.23 -34.89 19.62
N LYS A 417 -9.07 -35.70 18.96
CA LYS A 417 -9.98 -35.20 17.92
C LYS A 417 -10.95 -34.18 18.51
N ILE A 418 -11.34 -33.19 17.70
CA ILE A 418 -12.28 -32.14 18.12
C ILE A 418 -13.62 -32.70 18.66
N ALA A 419 -14.10 -33.83 18.13
CA ALA A 419 -15.30 -34.51 18.63
C ALA A 419 -15.09 -35.05 20.05
N THR A 420 -13.93 -35.65 20.33
CA THR A 420 -13.54 -36.11 21.67
C THR A 420 -13.44 -34.94 22.64
N CYS A 421 -12.79 -33.84 22.24
CA CYS A 421 -12.70 -32.63 23.06
C CYS A 421 -14.09 -32.04 23.38
N ALA A 422 -15.01 -32.09 22.42
CA ALA A 422 -16.36 -31.54 22.56
C ALA A 422 -17.36 -32.46 23.27
N GLU A 423 -17.05 -33.74 23.54
CA GLU A 423 -17.98 -34.67 24.18
C GLU A 423 -18.01 -34.49 25.70
N PRO A 424 -19.09 -33.95 26.28
CA PRO A 424 -19.14 -33.65 27.72
C PRO A 424 -19.12 -34.92 28.60
N GLU A 425 -19.71 -36.02 28.12
CA GLU A 425 -19.85 -37.30 28.84
C GLU A 425 -18.91 -38.39 28.29
N GLY A 426 -17.82 -38.00 27.62
CA GLY A 426 -16.84 -38.93 27.05
C GLY A 426 -15.91 -39.57 28.09
N THR A 427 -15.15 -40.58 27.68
CA THR A 427 -14.20 -41.28 28.57
C THR A 427 -12.91 -40.50 28.84
N ALA A 428 -12.59 -39.52 27.99
CA ALA A 428 -11.39 -38.68 28.13
C ALA A 428 -11.58 -37.65 29.25
N THR A 429 -10.58 -37.50 30.11
CA THR A 429 -10.60 -36.51 31.20
C THR A 429 -10.43 -35.09 30.65
N PRO A 430 -10.82 -34.04 31.39
CA PRO A 430 -10.54 -32.65 30.99
C PRO A 430 -9.06 -32.43 30.66
N GLU A 431 -8.15 -32.98 31.47
CA GLU A 431 -6.71 -32.86 31.27
C GLU A 431 -6.25 -33.50 29.95
N GLU A 432 -6.88 -34.61 29.53
CA GLU A 432 -6.58 -35.25 28.25
C GLU A 432 -7.10 -34.44 27.06
N LYS A 433 -8.29 -33.87 27.18
CA LYS A 433 -8.92 -33.04 26.14
C LYS A 433 -8.15 -31.74 25.89
N ASP A 434 -7.49 -31.23 26.93
CA ASP A 434 -6.75 -29.98 26.92
C ASP A 434 -5.27 -30.14 26.50
N ARG A 435 -4.81 -31.37 26.18
CA ARG A 435 -3.46 -31.59 25.68
C ARG A 435 -3.30 -31.06 24.25
N LEU A 436 -2.28 -30.23 24.03
CA LEU A 436 -1.90 -29.78 22.70
C LEU A 436 -1.31 -30.91 21.85
N GLY A 437 -1.59 -30.86 20.55
CA GLY A 437 -0.93 -31.68 19.55
C GLY A 437 0.57 -31.37 19.46
N PRO A 438 1.40 -32.27 18.91
CA PRO A 438 2.86 -32.16 18.93
C PRO A 438 3.39 -30.82 18.40
N VAL A 439 2.95 -30.41 17.20
CA VAL A 439 3.40 -29.16 16.56
C VAL A 439 3.00 -27.93 17.38
N PHE A 440 1.81 -27.93 17.97
CA PHE A 440 1.33 -26.82 18.79
C PHE A 440 2.04 -26.74 20.13
N LYS A 441 2.45 -27.87 20.71
CA LYS A 441 3.30 -27.89 21.89
C LYS A 441 4.64 -27.20 21.61
N GLU A 442 5.26 -27.45 20.46
CA GLU A 442 6.51 -26.79 20.05
C GLU A 442 6.31 -25.29 19.83
N ILE A 443 5.25 -24.89 19.12
CA ILE A 443 4.92 -23.47 18.92
C ILE A 443 4.65 -22.79 20.27
N TRP A 444 3.95 -23.45 21.19
CA TRP A 444 3.67 -22.90 22.51
C TRP A 444 4.93 -22.62 23.32
N GLN A 445 5.89 -23.56 23.27
CA GLN A 445 7.20 -23.38 23.90
C GLN A 445 7.97 -22.21 23.28
N GLU A 446 7.90 -22.06 21.95
CA GLU A 446 8.51 -20.93 21.23
C GLU A 446 7.89 -19.58 21.61
N LEU A 447 6.58 -19.52 21.83
CA LEU A 447 5.92 -18.26 22.20
C LEU A 447 6.30 -17.77 23.61
N ASP A 448 6.84 -18.65 24.47
CA ASP A 448 7.23 -18.39 25.89
C ASP A 448 6.07 -17.80 26.70
N VAL A 449 4.87 -18.37 26.53
CA VAL A 449 3.61 -17.84 27.10
C VAL A 449 3.57 -18.03 28.63
N ASP A 450 4.31 -19.00 29.18
CA ASP A 450 4.27 -19.29 30.62
C ASP A 450 5.61 -19.80 31.16
N LYS A 451 6.20 -19.08 32.13
CA LYS A 451 7.54 -19.40 32.68
C LYS A 451 7.58 -20.73 33.44
N ASP A 452 6.43 -21.18 33.97
CA ASP A 452 6.26 -22.42 34.76
C ASP A 452 6.03 -23.67 33.88
N SER A 453 5.69 -23.51 32.59
CA SER A 453 5.39 -24.62 31.67
C SER A 453 6.64 -25.28 31.04
N ARG A 454 7.84 -24.76 31.31
CA ARG A 454 9.09 -25.16 30.64
C ARG A 454 9.60 -26.57 30.98
N GLN A 455 8.94 -27.31 31.88
CA GLN A 455 9.38 -28.64 32.33
C GLN A 455 8.30 -29.74 32.32
N GLY A 456 7.08 -29.51 31.80
CA GLY A 456 5.95 -30.47 31.84
C GLY A 456 5.12 -30.61 30.56
N GLU A 457 4.09 -31.48 30.56
CA GLU A 457 3.03 -31.45 29.53
C GLU A 457 2.27 -30.13 29.64
N VAL A 458 2.17 -29.37 28.54
CA VAL A 458 1.43 -28.10 28.50
C VAL A 458 -0.06 -28.42 28.57
N GLN A 459 -0.70 -28.00 29.67
CA GLN A 459 -2.15 -28.14 29.91
C GLN A 459 -2.85 -26.83 29.57
N PHE A 460 -4.05 -26.91 29.02
CA PHE A 460 -4.72 -25.77 28.41
C PHE A 460 -6.17 -25.60 28.90
N GLU A 461 -6.44 -24.66 29.82
CA GLU A 461 -7.84 -24.35 30.18
C GLU A 461 -8.53 -23.53 29.08
N ALA A 462 -9.78 -23.89 28.74
CA ALA A 462 -10.66 -23.16 27.84
C ALA A 462 -10.98 -21.74 28.38
N GLY A 463 -10.10 -20.80 28.06
CA GLY A 463 -10.10 -19.40 28.50
C GLY A 463 -8.75 -18.72 28.21
N THR A 464 -7.68 -19.51 28.19
CA THR A 464 -6.30 -19.10 27.91
C THR A 464 -6.07 -18.72 26.43
N LEU A 465 -6.86 -19.29 25.50
CA LEU A 465 -6.78 -19.08 24.04
C LEU A 465 -7.13 -17.63 23.72
N LYS A 466 -8.26 -17.17 24.26
CA LYS A 466 -8.73 -15.80 24.09
C LYS A 466 -7.75 -14.77 24.67
N ALA A 467 -7.20 -15.02 25.85
CA ALA A 467 -6.18 -14.17 26.46
C ALA A 467 -4.91 -14.09 25.60
N LEU A 468 -4.50 -15.21 24.99
CA LEU A 468 -3.37 -15.24 24.08
C LEU A 468 -3.66 -14.53 22.75
N LEU A 469 -4.82 -14.78 22.15
CA LEU A 469 -5.24 -14.19 20.87
C LEU A 469 -5.41 -12.68 20.92
N THR A 470 -5.60 -12.12 22.11
CA THR A 470 -5.71 -10.68 22.36
C THR A 470 -4.42 -10.05 22.91
N ASN A 471 -3.39 -10.86 23.24
CA ASN A 471 -2.12 -10.35 23.78
C ASN A 471 -1.27 -9.68 22.67
N PRO A 472 -1.00 -8.36 22.72
CA PRO A 472 -0.27 -7.67 21.66
C PRO A 472 1.15 -8.21 21.40
N ILE A 473 1.84 -8.67 22.45
CA ILE A 473 3.21 -9.21 22.36
C ILE A 473 3.19 -10.54 21.61
N ILE A 474 2.28 -11.43 21.98
CA ILE A 474 2.18 -12.76 21.34
C ILE A 474 1.74 -12.62 19.89
N ARG A 475 0.77 -11.75 19.59
CA ARG A 475 0.33 -11.47 18.22
C ARG A 475 1.46 -10.97 17.33
N ARG A 476 2.39 -10.18 17.89
CA ARG A 476 3.59 -9.78 17.16
C ARG A 476 4.53 -10.96 16.94
N ARG A 477 4.76 -11.82 17.95
CA ARG A 477 5.59 -13.02 17.79
C ARG A 477 5.01 -14.02 16.78
N LEU A 478 3.68 -14.13 16.68
CA LEU A 478 3.02 -14.96 15.66
C LEU A 478 3.37 -14.55 14.23
N THR A 479 3.81 -13.31 14.00
CA THR A 479 4.36 -12.94 12.69
C THR A 479 5.63 -13.72 12.36
N GLY A 480 6.42 -14.17 13.34
CA GLY A 480 7.61 -15.00 13.14
C GLY A 480 7.34 -16.50 13.05
N ILE A 481 6.09 -16.95 13.04
CA ILE A 481 5.72 -18.37 13.01
C ILE A 481 5.23 -18.73 11.61
N ILE A 482 5.84 -19.77 11.03
CA ILE A 482 5.37 -20.40 9.80
C ILE A 482 5.07 -21.85 10.12
N VAL A 483 3.93 -22.34 9.66
CA VAL A 483 3.60 -23.76 9.78
C VAL A 483 3.28 -24.35 8.42
N ARG A 484 3.89 -25.48 8.13
CA ARG A 484 3.53 -26.33 7.00
C ARG A 484 2.42 -27.28 7.43
N HIS A 485 1.25 -27.14 6.82
CA HIS A 485 0.11 -28.00 7.04
C HIS A 485 -0.85 -27.96 5.85
N LYS A 486 -1.91 -28.76 5.91
CA LYS A 486 -2.94 -28.79 4.87
C LYS A 486 -3.89 -27.59 4.99
N SER A 487 -4.40 -27.10 3.85
CA SER A 487 -5.36 -26.01 3.85
C SER A 487 -6.65 -26.33 4.64
N GLU A 488 -7.22 -25.33 5.31
CA GLU A 488 -8.49 -25.41 6.04
C GLU A 488 -9.66 -25.41 5.05
N TRP A 489 -9.41 -24.91 3.84
CA TRP A 489 -10.35 -24.87 2.73
C TRP A 489 -10.21 -26.06 1.78
N SER A 490 -9.38 -27.05 2.11
CA SER A 490 -9.34 -28.32 1.38
C SER A 490 -10.71 -29.00 1.49
N ALA A 491 -11.24 -29.46 0.36
CA ALA A 491 -12.51 -30.18 0.32
C ALA A 491 -12.41 -31.53 1.07
N GLU A 492 -11.23 -32.14 1.12
CA GLU A 492 -10.99 -33.37 1.88
C GLU A 492 -11.08 -33.17 3.42
N GLN A 493 -11.02 -31.93 3.93
CA GLN A 493 -11.18 -31.65 5.36
C GLN A 493 -12.62 -31.89 5.85
N GLU A 494 -13.61 -31.87 4.95
CA GLU A 494 -15.04 -32.05 5.30
C GLU A 494 -15.26 -33.34 6.10
N GLY A 495 -14.60 -34.43 5.71
CA GLY A 495 -14.71 -35.74 6.35
C GLY A 495 -14.23 -35.77 7.82
N LYS A 496 -13.33 -34.86 8.21
CA LYS A 496 -12.81 -34.80 9.60
C LYS A 496 -13.83 -34.25 10.60
N PHE A 497 -14.92 -33.68 10.09
CA PHE A 497 -16.01 -33.17 10.92
C PHE A 497 -17.15 -34.17 11.10
N GLU A 498 -17.10 -35.38 10.51
CA GLU A 498 -18.20 -36.35 10.60
C GLU A 498 -18.47 -36.82 12.03
N GLU A 499 -17.44 -37.11 12.81
CA GLU A 499 -17.58 -37.51 14.22
C GLU A 499 -18.19 -36.38 15.05
N LEU A 500 -17.79 -35.13 14.79
CA LEU A 500 -18.35 -33.95 15.45
C LEU A 500 -19.83 -33.74 15.07
N LYS A 501 -20.18 -33.91 13.79
CA LYS A 501 -21.58 -33.86 13.33
C LYS A 501 -22.43 -34.97 13.97
N ALA A 502 -21.89 -36.18 14.07
CA ALA A 502 -22.57 -37.29 14.76
C ALA A 502 -22.80 -36.98 16.24
N LEU A 503 -21.81 -36.40 16.92
CA LEU A 503 -21.92 -35.95 18.30
C LEU A 503 -22.99 -34.86 18.48
N MET A 504 -23.03 -33.86 17.57
CA MET A 504 -24.06 -32.82 17.57
C MET A 504 -25.47 -33.43 17.40
N ARG A 505 -25.63 -34.42 16.53
CA ARG A 505 -26.92 -35.14 16.35
C ARG A 505 -27.31 -35.91 17.60
N LYS A 506 -26.38 -36.62 18.25
CA LYS A 506 -26.58 -37.35 19.52
C LYS A 506 -27.07 -36.42 20.64
N ASN A 507 -26.58 -35.19 20.69
CA ASN A 507 -26.94 -34.18 21.70
C ASN A 507 -28.16 -33.30 21.30
N ASN A 508 -29.13 -33.86 20.57
CA ASN A 508 -30.36 -33.18 20.14
C ASN A 508 -30.13 -31.87 19.34
N CYS A 509 -28.98 -31.72 18.67
CA CYS A 509 -28.61 -30.54 17.90
C CYS A 509 -28.49 -30.83 16.39
N ALA A 510 -29.34 -31.72 15.84
CA ALA A 510 -29.29 -32.14 14.44
C ALA A 510 -29.33 -30.96 13.44
N GLU A 511 -30.18 -29.95 13.69
CA GLU A 511 -30.25 -28.74 12.86
C GLU A 511 -28.92 -27.96 12.85
N LYS A 512 -28.18 -27.94 13.98
CA LYS A 512 -26.84 -27.30 14.01
C LYS A 512 -25.82 -28.12 13.22
N ALA A 513 -25.88 -29.45 13.30
CA ALA A 513 -24.98 -30.34 12.57
C ALA A 513 -25.11 -30.17 11.05
N GLU A 514 -26.34 -30.09 10.53
CA GLU A 514 -26.57 -29.90 9.08
C GLU A 514 -26.12 -28.51 8.62
N ARG A 515 -26.43 -27.46 9.38
CA ARG A 515 -25.97 -26.08 9.10
C ARG A 515 -24.45 -25.98 9.05
N PHE A 516 -23.78 -26.58 10.04
CA PHE A 516 -22.33 -26.63 10.13
C PHE A 516 -21.72 -27.40 8.95
N GLY A 517 -22.22 -28.61 8.66
CA GLY A 517 -21.77 -29.41 7.53
C GLY A 517 -21.94 -28.70 6.19
N LYS A 518 -23.09 -28.05 5.97
CA LYS A 518 -23.34 -27.22 4.78
C LYS A 518 -22.30 -26.11 4.63
N ARG A 519 -22.03 -25.37 5.71
CA ARG A 519 -21.05 -24.28 5.69
C ARG A 519 -19.63 -24.78 5.38
N VAL A 520 -19.22 -25.89 5.99
CA VAL A 520 -17.92 -26.53 5.69
C VAL A 520 -17.81 -26.88 4.21
N ALA A 521 -18.84 -27.54 3.66
CA ALA A 521 -18.87 -27.92 2.24
C ALA A 521 -18.88 -26.71 1.29
N ASP A 522 -19.65 -25.67 1.60
CA ASP A 522 -19.78 -24.44 0.79
C ASP A 522 -18.45 -23.64 0.72
N LEU A 523 -17.66 -23.66 1.80
CA LEU A 523 -16.41 -22.91 1.91
C LEU A 523 -15.20 -23.64 1.29
N GLY A 524 -15.29 -24.94 1.03
CA GLY A 524 -14.24 -25.73 0.41
C GLY A 524 -13.89 -25.26 -1.01
N ILE A 525 -12.60 -25.18 -1.31
CA ILE A 525 -12.07 -24.79 -2.62
C ILE A 525 -11.69 -26.05 -3.38
N LYS A 526 -12.28 -26.24 -4.58
CA LYS A 526 -12.03 -27.41 -5.44
C LYS A 526 -11.09 -27.08 -6.60
N LEU A 527 -10.85 -25.79 -6.84
CA LEU A 527 -10.02 -25.29 -7.91
C LEU A 527 -8.57 -25.77 -7.78
N LYS A 528 -8.01 -26.24 -8.90
CA LYS A 528 -6.59 -26.54 -9.07
C LYS A 528 -6.08 -25.91 -10.35
N GLY A 529 -4.89 -25.31 -10.32
CA GLY A 529 -4.29 -24.71 -11.51
C GLY A 529 -3.30 -23.59 -11.19
N GLU A 530 -2.47 -23.23 -12.17
CA GLU A 530 -1.45 -22.17 -12.03
C GLU A 530 -0.50 -22.35 -10.83
N GLY A 531 -0.30 -23.60 -10.39
CA GLY A 531 0.53 -23.96 -9.24
C GLY A 531 -0.19 -23.88 -7.89
N PHE A 532 -1.50 -23.59 -7.87
CA PHE A 532 -2.35 -23.65 -6.68
C PHE A 532 -3.09 -24.98 -6.59
N ASP A 533 -3.12 -25.55 -5.38
CA ASP A 533 -3.86 -26.75 -5.01
C ASP A 533 -4.14 -26.75 -3.50
N SER A 534 -5.37 -26.45 -3.08
CA SER A 534 -5.77 -26.44 -1.66
C SER A 534 -5.59 -27.80 -0.97
N GLU A 535 -5.50 -28.89 -1.74
CA GLU A 535 -5.28 -30.25 -1.20
C GLU A 535 -3.81 -30.54 -0.87
N GLN A 536 -2.89 -29.70 -1.32
CA GLN A 536 -1.47 -29.84 -0.97
C GLN A 536 -1.16 -29.08 0.32
N GLU A 537 -0.17 -29.59 1.07
CA GLU A 537 0.38 -28.84 2.19
C GLU A 537 1.13 -27.61 1.68
N ALA A 538 1.02 -26.51 2.42
CA ALA A 538 1.74 -25.29 2.15
C ALA A 538 2.32 -24.71 3.44
N TYR A 539 3.36 -23.89 3.30
CA TYR A 539 3.90 -23.07 4.38
C TYR A 539 3.05 -21.81 4.51
N TYR A 540 2.29 -21.69 5.61
CA TYR A 540 1.44 -20.53 5.87
C TYR A 540 2.19 -19.46 6.66
N MET A 541 2.06 -18.21 6.20
CA MET A 541 2.76 -17.04 6.74
C MET A 541 1.75 -16.00 7.20
N HIS A 542 2.08 -15.29 8.28
CA HIS A 542 1.26 -14.17 8.73
C HIS A 542 1.25 -13.04 7.66
N PRO A 543 0.08 -12.60 7.15
CA PRO A 543 0.03 -11.63 6.06
C PRO A 543 0.69 -10.28 6.35
N LEU A 544 0.46 -9.72 7.55
CA LEU A 544 1.14 -8.48 7.97
C LEU A 544 2.64 -8.67 8.23
N GLY A 545 3.07 -9.89 8.60
CA GLY A 545 4.48 -10.23 8.72
C GLY A 545 5.14 -10.16 7.34
N LEU A 546 4.53 -10.80 6.34
CA LEU A 546 5.00 -10.75 4.94
C LEU A 546 5.10 -9.32 4.42
N ILE A 547 4.04 -8.52 4.59
CA ILE A 547 4.07 -7.11 4.22
C ILE A 547 5.25 -6.43 4.93
N GLY A 548 5.45 -6.65 6.22
CA GLY A 548 6.58 -6.12 6.98
C GLY A 548 7.96 -6.48 6.40
N TRP A 549 8.24 -7.77 6.17
CA TRP A 549 9.55 -8.20 5.67
C TRP A 549 9.86 -7.71 4.26
N LEU A 550 8.84 -7.60 3.40
CA LEU A 550 8.99 -7.13 2.04
C LEU A 550 8.87 -5.60 1.94
N SER A 551 8.35 -4.93 2.98
CA SER A 551 8.32 -3.47 3.10
C SER A 551 9.72 -2.94 3.28
N GLY A 552 10.25 -2.26 2.27
CA GLY A 552 11.56 -1.65 2.40
C GLY A 552 12.25 -1.30 1.10
N MET A 553 11.51 -1.02 0.02
CA MET A 553 12.13 -0.80 -1.29
C MET A 553 11.82 0.53 -1.94
N CYS A 554 10.77 1.22 -1.50
CA CYS A 554 10.40 2.50 -2.09
C CYS A 554 9.40 3.29 -1.24
N MET A 555 9.40 4.60 -1.42
CA MET A 555 8.42 5.56 -0.91
C MET A 555 7.19 5.56 -1.83
N PRO A 556 5.95 5.45 -1.31
CA PRO A 556 4.74 5.61 -2.11
C PRO A 556 4.70 6.95 -2.84
N LEU A 557 4.14 7.01 -4.06
CA LEU A 557 4.14 8.25 -4.83
C LEU A 557 3.38 9.37 -4.13
N LYS A 558 2.28 9.05 -3.43
CA LYS A 558 1.52 10.05 -2.65
C LYS A 558 2.39 10.71 -1.57
N GLU A 559 3.15 9.92 -0.80
CA GLU A 559 4.10 10.44 0.20
C GLU A 559 5.23 11.25 -0.47
N ALA A 560 5.75 10.77 -1.60
CA ALA A 560 6.79 11.47 -2.35
C ALA A 560 6.30 12.84 -2.84
N LYS A 561 5.08 12.93 -3.38
CA LYS A 561 4.47 14.20 -3.82
C LYS A 561 4.37 15.19 -2.67
N GLU A 562 3.77 14.79 -1.56
CA GLU A 562 3.57 15.64 -0.37
C GLU A 562 4.92 16.12 0.19
N THR A 563 5.86 15.20 0.40
CA THR A 563 7.17 15.52 0.96
C THR A 563 7.99 16.44 0.04
N ALA A 564 7.97 16.20 -1.28
CA ALA A 564 8.64 17.05 -2.26
C ALA A 564 8.07 18.48 -2.27
N LEU A 565 6.74 18.63 -2.15
CA LEU A 565 6.08 19.93 -2.04
C LEU A 565 6.44 20.64 -0.73
N ILE A 566 6.47 19.94 0.41
CA ILE A 566 6.89 20.50 1.71
C ILE A 566 8.32 21.02 1.65
N ILE A 567 9.25 20.23 1.11
CA ILE A 567 10.65 20.64 0.93
C ILE A 567 10.73 21.90 0.06
N SER A 568 10.03 21.90 -1.08
CA SER A 568 10.02 23.04 -2.00
C SER A 568 9.41 24.28 -1.36
N GLY A 569 8.28 24.16 -0.65
CA GLY A 569 7.62 25.26 0.04
C GLY A 569 8.44 25.84 1.19
N THR A 570 9.35 25.06 1.79
CA THR A 570 10.22 25.52 2.90
C THR A 570 11.22 26.58 2.47
N TYR A 571 11.60 26.60 1.20
CA TYR A 571 12.44 27.68 0.71
C TYR A 571 11.70 29.02 0.56
N GLU A 572 10.36 29.01 0.52
CA GLU A 572 9.51 30.20 0.41
C GLU A 572 9.06 30.75 1.78
N GLY A 573 9.29 30.02 2.88
CA GLY A 573 8.81 30.41 4.21
C GLY A 573 8.96 29.32 5.27
N LYS A 574 8.00 29.19 6.19
CA LYS A 574 8.03 28.15 7.26
C LYS A 574 7.87 26.71 6.74
N GLY A 575 7.60 26.53 5.45
CA GLY A 575 7.67 25.22 4.82
C GLY A 575 6.48 24.31 5.00
N GLY A 576 5.30 24.89 5.04
CA GLY A 576 4.06 24.13 5.09
C GLY A 576 2.91 24.83 4.39
N PHE A 577 1.74 24.20 4.51
CA PHE A 577 0.45 24.64 3.97
C PHE A 577 -0.03 26.01 4.47
N ALA A 578 0.68 26.66 5.39
CA ALA A 578 0.31 27.90 6.05
C ALA A 578 1.10 29.14 5.60
N SER A 579 2.05 29.00 4.66
CA SER A 579 3.01 30.07 4.36
C SER A 579 2.32 31.27 3.67
N LEU A 580 2.02 32.33 4.44
CA LEU A 580 1.34 33.55 3.96
C LEU A 580 2.34 34.69 3.69
N SER A 581 2.29 35.25 2.48
CA SER A 581 3.12 36.36 2.02
C SER A 581 2.28 37.56 1.53
N GLY A 582 2.84 38.77 1.69
CA GLY A 582 2.23 40.03 1.29
C GLY A 582 2.41 40.37 -0.20
N ASN A 583 1.85 41.50 -0.61
CA ASN A 583 1.80 41.99 -2.01
C ASN A 583 3.12 42.57 -2.56
N PHE A 584 4.28 41.98 -2.23
CA PHE A 584 5.59 42.55 -2.62
C PHE A 584 5.88 42.42 -4.13
N ASP A 585 5.20 41.50 -4.82
CA ASP A 585 5.36 41.17 -6.23
C ASP A 585 4.15 41.60 -7.09
N ASN A 586 3.25 42.40 -6.54
CA ASN A 586 1.97 42.81 -7.14
C ASN A 586 0.99 41.64 -7.41
N MET A 587 1.10 40.51 -6.71
CA MET A 587 0.18 39.36 -6.85
C MET A 587 -0.95 39.33 -5.81
N GLY A 588 -1.06 40.37 -4.98
CA GLY A 588 -2.00 40.48 -3.87
C GLY A 588 -1.52 39.69 -2.66
N MET A 589 -2.26 38.65 -2.29
CA MET A 589 -1.89 37.73 -1.21
C MET A 589 -1.44 36.41 -1.81
N SER A 590 -0.33 35.88 -1.30
CA SER A 590 0.17 34.54 -1.63
C SER A 590 0.10 33.64 -0.41
N TRP A 591 -0.42 32.42 -0.55
CA TRP A 591 -0.62 31.49 0.55
C TRP A 591 -0.40 30.04 0.15
N GLY A 592 0.00 29.20 1.11
CA GLY A 592 0.03 27.75 0.95
C GLY A 592 1.35 27.18 0.43
N ILE A 593 1.33 25.87 0.18
CA ILE A 593 2.53 25.03 -0.04
C ILE A 593 3.34 25.40 -1.28
N VAL A 594 2.71 26.04 -2.27
CA VAL A 594 3.36 26.55 -3.50
C VAL A 594 3.06 28.02 -3.76
N GLN A 595 2.71 28.80 -2.72
CA GLN A 595 2.41 30.24 -2.81
C GLN A 595 1.29 30.57 -3.84
N PHE A 596 0.14 29.90 -3.71
CA PHE A 596 -1.06 30.24 -4.47
C PHE A 596 -1.45 31.69 -4.22
N ASN A 597 -1.76 32.43 -5.28
CA ASN A 597 -2.03 33.87 -5.17
C ASN A 597 -3.25 34.30 -5.99
N PHE A 598 -3.81 35.44 -5.60
CA PHE A 598 -4.96 36.02 -6.30
C PHE A 598 -4.57 36.55 -7.68
N GLY A 599 -3.40 37.18 -7.85
CA GLY A 599 -2.97 37.76 -9.12
C GLY A 599 -2.91 36.77 -10.30
N GLN A 600 -2.54 35.51 -10.02
CA GLN A 600 -2.51 34.43 -11.00
C GLN A 600 -3.79 33.60 -11.02
N ASN A 601 -4.83 34.04 -10.31
CA ASN A 601 -6.11 33.34 -10.17
C ASN A 601 -5.94 31.89 -9.66
N THR A 602 -5.09 31.69 -8.64
CA THR A 602 -4.85 30.37 -8.06
C THR A 602 -5.36 30.24 -6.62
N LEU A 603 -5.30 31.31 -5.82
CA LEU A 603 -5.78 31.29 -4.43
C LEU A 603 -7.31 31.33 -4.31
N GLY A 604 -7.99 32.10 -5.16
CA GLY A 604 -9.45 32.18 -5.17
C GLY A 604 -10.12 30.83 -5.43
N PRO A 605 -9.81 30.13 -6.54
CA PRO A 605 -10.35 28.80 -6.82
C PRO A 605 -10.04 27.78 -5.71
N LEU A 606 -8.82 27.82 -5.17
CA LEU A 606 -8.40 26.96 -4.06
C LEU A 606 -9.31 27.12 -2.82
N LEU A 607 -9.61 28.36 -2.43
CA LEU A 607 -10.51 28.66 -1.30
C LEU A 607 -11.96 28.26 -1.59
N ILE A 608 -12.42 28.43 -2.84
CA ILE A 608 -13.76 28.00 -3.28
C ILE A 608 -13.89 26.48 -3.19
N ASP A 609 -12.89 25.73 -3.64
CA ASP A 609 -12.92 24.27 -3.59
C ASP A 609 -13.01 23.76 -2.14
N MET A 610 -12.26 24.37 -1.21
CA MET A 610 -12.38 24.01 0.21
C MET A 610 -13.76 24.36 0.79
N ARG A 611 -14.28 25.55 0.48
CA ARG A 611 -15.63 25.98 0.88
C ARG A 611 -16.69 25.00 0.39
N ASN A 612 -16.61 24.56 -0.86
CA ASN A 612 -17.57 23.64 -1.46
C ASN A 612 -17.41 22.21 -0.93
N LYS A 613 -16.18 21.78 -0.65
CA LYS A 613 -15.86 20.44 -0.12
C LYS A 613 -16.39 20.28 1.32
N ASN A 614 -16.15 21.26 2.19
CA ASN A 614 -16.57 21.21 3.59
C ASN A 614 -16.81 22.62 4.16
N THR A 615 -18.02 23.13 3.92
CA THR A 615 -18.48 24.45 4.39
C THR A 615 -18.33 24.61 5.91
N THR A 616 -18.58 23.55 6.68
CA THR A 616 -18.54 23.60 8.15
C THR A 616 -17.12 23.85 8.65
N LEU A 617 -16.13 23.08 8.18
CA LEU A 617 -14.72 23.27 8.57
C LEU A 617 -14.17 24.60 8.06
N PHE A 618 -14.52 25.00 6.83
CA PHE A 618 -14.11 26.27 6.26
C PHE A 618 -14.64 27.45 7.10
N ASN A 619 -15.94 27.47 7.39
CA ASN A 619 -16.57 28.54 8.19
C ASN A 619 -16.05 28.56 9.63
N GLY A 620 -15.72 27.40 10.21
CA GLY A 620 -15.18 27.28 11.57
C GLY A 620 -13.82 27.96 11.78
N CYS A 621 -13.10 28.32 10.70
CA CYS A 621 -11.84 29.06 10.80
C CYS A 621 -12.02 30.54 11.16
N PHE A 622 -13.23 31.08 10.98
CA PHE A 622 -13.52 32.50 11.15
C PHE A 622 -14.09 32.78 12.54
N SER A 623 -13.50 33.73 13.26
CA SER A 623 -13.97 34.11 14.61
C SER A 623 -15.19 35.04 14.59
N ASN A 624 -15.58 35.58 13.43
CA ASN A 624 -16.75 36.43 13.26
C ASN A 624 -17.36 36.27 11.85
N ASN A 625 -18.66 36.56 11.73
CA ASN A 625 -19.39 36.42 10.46
C ASN A 625 -19.05 37.51 9.44
N GLU A 626 -18.51 38.65 9.86
CA GLU A 626 -18.18 39.76 8.97
C GLU A 626 -16.98 39.42 8.06
N ASP A 627 -15.93 38.81 8.63
CA ASP A 627 -14.75 38.34 7.89
C ASP A 627 -15.12 37.24 6.90
N LEU A 628 -15.93 36.26 7.33
CA LEU A 628 -16.43 35.20 6.47
C LEU A 628 -17.27 35.76 5.32
N SER A 629 -18.19 36.69 5.62
CA SER A 629 -19.01 37.35 4.60
C SER A 629 -18.15 38.18 3.64
N SER A 630 -17.12 38.87 4.15
CA SER A 630 -16.18 39.68 3.38
C SER A 630 -15.39 38.82 2.38
N LEU A 631 -14.80 37.70 2.82
CA LEU A 631 -14.11 36.78 1.92
C LEU A 631 -15.06 36.17 0.90
N ASN A 632 -16.24 35.70 1.32
CA ASN A 632 -17.20 35.10 0.40
C ASN A 632 -17.62 36.08 -0.70
N LYS A 633 -17.94 37.34 -0.34
CA LYS A 633 -18.23 38.39 -1.31
C LYS A 633 -17.08 38.64 -2.27
N ALA A 634 -15.82 38.56 -1.82
CA ALA A 634 -14.66 38.70 -2.68
C ALA A 634 -14.51 37.51 -3.64
N LEU A 635 -14.66 36.28 -3.14
CA LEU A 635 -14.55 35.05 -3.93
C LEU A 635 -15.62 34.96 -5.04
N ASP A 636 -16.79 35.58 -4.84
CA ASP A 636 -17.85 35.65 -5.85
C ASP A 636 -17.63 36.77 -6.89
N LYS A 637 -16.50 37.49 -6.83
CA LYS A 637 -16.09 38.53 -7.78
C LYS A 637 -14.89 38.08 -8.64
N GLY A 638 -14.54 38.91 -9.63
CA GLY A 638 -13.39 38.68 -10.50
C GLY A 638 -12.05 38.83 -9.79
N THR A 639 -10.99 38.37 -10.46
CA THR A 639 -9.61 38.34 -9.93
C THR A 639 -9.13 39.71 -9.44
N ASN A 640 -9.46 40.79 -10.15
CA ASN A 640 -9.06 42.15 -9.77
C ASN A 640 -9.69 42.60 -8.45
N GLU A 641 -10.97 42.27 -8.23
CA GLU A 641 -11.69 42.57 -7.01
C GLU A 641 -11.16 41.73 -5.83
N GLN A 642 -10.86 40.45 -6.08
CA GLN A 642 -10.22 39.58 -5.09
C GLN A 642 -8.84 40.12 -4.66
N MET A 643 -8.03 40.59 -5.62
CA MET A 643 -6.74 41.22 -5.32
C MET A 643 -6.90 42.50 -4.49
N LYS A 644 -7.82 43.39 -4.87
CA LYS A 644 -8.09 44.62 -4.11
C LYS A 644 -8.51 44.32 -2.68
N TRP A 645 -9.40 43.34 -2.52
CA TRP A 645 -9.82 42.85 -1.21
C TRP A 645 -8.63 42.30 -0.41
N ALA A 646 -7.81 41.46 -1.01
CA ALA A 646 -6.67 40.84 -0.34
C ALA A 646 -5.66 41.89 0.15
N ILE A 647 -5.37 42.90 -0.68
CA ILE A 647 -4.49 44.03 -0.31
C ILE A 647 -5.09 44.82 0.85
N ASP A 648 -6.39 45.14 0.81
CA ASP A 648 -7.07 45.88 1.89
C ASP A 648 -7.02 45.11 3.21
N MET A 649 -7.30 43.81 3.16
CA MET A 649 -7.27 42.92 4.33
C MET A 649 -5.87 42.77 4.91
N GLN A 650 -4.84 42.66 4.07
CA GLN A 650 -3.45 42.59 4.51
C GLN A 650 -2.96 43.89 5.15
N ASN A 651 -3.44 45.04 4.68
CA ASN A 651 -3.07 46.34 5.23
C ASN A 651 -3.78 46.66 6.55
N LYS A 652 -5.08 46.36 6.64
CA LYS A 652 -5.90 46.73 7.81
C LYS A 652 -5.90 45.68 8.92
N TYR A 653 -5.84 44.39 8.58
CA TYR A 653 -6.14 43.28 9.50
C TYR A 653 -5.15 42.12 9.39
N ASN A 654 -3.87 42.42 9.15
CA ASN A 654 -2.82 41.43 8.85
C ASN A 654 -2.77 40.24 9.83
N SER A 655 -2.76 40.51 11.15
CA SER A 655 -2.69 39.46 12.18
C SER A 655 -3.92 38.57 12.15
N ARG A 656 -5.11 39.17 12.06
CA ARG A 656 -6.39 38.46 12.04
C ARG A 656 -6.48 37.51 10.85
N TRP A 657 -6.05 37.95 9.67
CA TRP A 657 -6.03 37.10 8.47
C TRP A 657 -4.94 36.04 8.53
N LYS A 658 -3.77 36.33 9.09
CA LYS A 658 -2.76 35.29 9.37
C LYS A 658 -3.34 34.16 10.20
N ASP A 659 -4.08 34.47 11.27
CA ASP A 659 -4.68 33.46 12.14
C ASP A 659 -5.72 32.61 11.40
N ILE A 660 -6.59 33.24 10.59
CA ILE A 660 -7.58 32.53 9.76
C ILE A 660 -6.88 31.57 8.78
N PHE A 661 -5.87 32.06 8.07
CA PHE A 661 -5.13 31.26 7.10
C PHE A 661 -4.24 30.18 7.74
N ASN A 662 -3.78 30.37 8.98
CA ASN A 662 -3.12 29.32 9.75
C ASN A 662 -4.11 28.21 10.12
N LYS A 663 -5.31 28.53 10.62
CA LYS A 663 -6.36 27.55 10.92
C LYS A 663 -6.77 26.77 9.66
N LEU A 664 -6.93 27.47 8.54
CA LEU A 664 -7.22 26.83 7.24
C LEU A 664 -6.13 25.82 6.85
N ALA A 665 -4.85 26.10 7.14
CA ALA A 665 -3.74 25.21 6.82
C ALA A 665 -3.70 23.93 7.68
N GLU A 666 -4.32 23.95 8.86
CA GLU A 666 -4.39 22.80 9.78
C GLU A 666 -5.43 21.77 9.32
N ILE A 667 -6.37 22.16 8.44
CA ILE A 667 -7.40 21.26 7.92
C ILE A 667 -6.78 20.29 6.93
N ARG A 668 -6.81 18.98 7.24
CA ARG A 668 -6.22 17.94 6.39
C ARG A 668 -6.82 17.91 4.99
N GLU A 669 -8.14 18.04 4.87
CA GLU A 669 -8.82 18.10 3.58
C GLU A 669 -8.35 19.29 2.74
N PHE A 670 -8.01 20.42 3.38
CA PHE A 670 -7.52 21.58 2.64
C PHE A 670 -6.06 21.40 2.20
N GLN A 671 -5.25 20.70 2.99
CA GLN A 671 -3.90 20.29 2.57
C GLN A 671 -3.95 19.39 1.32
N GLU A 672 -4.91 18.47 1.24
CA GLU A 672 -5.10 17.61 0.07
C GLU A 672 -5.51 18.41 -1.17
N ILE A 673 -6.45 19.35 -1.03
CA ILE A 673 -6.83 20.27 -2.13
C ILE A 673 -5.61 21.09 -2.58
N GLN A 674 -4.76 21.58 -1.67
CA GLN A 674 -3.52 22.25 -2.05
C GLN A 674 -2.58 21.34 -2.86
N ILE A 675 -2.44 20.07 -2.49
CA ILE A 675 -1.63 19.10 -3.24
C ILE A 675 -2.24 18.86 -4.64
N GLU A 676 -3.56 18.73 -4.74
CA GLU A 676 -4.27 18.54 -6.01
C GLU A 676 -4.06 19.73 -6.97
N HIS A 677 -4.16 20.96 -6.47
CA HIS A 677 -3.88 22.17 -7.26
C HIS A 677 -2.40 22.29 -7.66
N ALA A 678 -1.49 21.75 -6.85
CA ALA A 678 -0.06 21.69 -7.17
C ALA A 678 0.31 20.54 -8.13
N ASP A 679 -0.59 19.59 -8.41
CA ASP A 679 -0.31 18.37 -9.19
C ASP A 679 0.17 18.66 -10.62
N LYS A 680 -0.10 19.86 -11.17
CA LYS A 680 0.48 20.29 -12.45
C LYS A 680 2.02 20.27 -12.43
N TYR A 681 2.65 20.69 -11.34
CA TYR A 681 4.11 20.70 -11.21
C TYR A 681 4.66 19.28 -11.01
N ILE A 682 3.93 18.44 -10.28
CA ILE A 682 4.24 17.02 -10.13
C ILE A 682 4.22 16.31 -11.49
N LYS A 683 3.18 16.54 -12.29
CA LYS A 683 3.06 15.99 -13.65
C LYS A 683 4.24 16.43 -14.53
N THR A 684 4.67 17.68 -14.43
CA THR A 684 5.87 18.16 -15.13
C THR A 684 7.13 17.42 -14.69
N ALA A 685 7.35 17.24 -13.38
CA ALA A 685 8.48 16.47 -12.86
C ALA A 685 8.49 15.01 -13.37
N ILE A 686 7.33 14.35 -13.37
CA ILE A 686 7.17 12.99 -13.91
C ILE A 686 7.45 12.96 -15.42
N HIS A 687 7.03 13.98 -16.17
CA HIS A 687 7.36 14.08 -17.59
C HIS A 687 8.88 14.20 -17.83
N ILE A 688 9.57 15.01 -17.01
CA ILE A 688 11.04 15.12 -17.06
C ILE A 688 11.69 13.76 -16.77
N ILE A 689 11.22 13.04 -15.75
CA ILE A 689 11.71 11.69 -15.40
C ILE A 689 11.55 10.71 -16.56
N ARG A 690 10.37 10.67 -17.20
CA ARG A 690 10.11 9.81 -18.36
C ARG A 690 11.02 10.15 -19.53
N TRP A 691 11.27 11.45 -19.76
CA TRP A 691 12.21 11.90 -20.77
C TRP A 691 13.66 11.50 -20.44
N MET A 692 14.11 11.68 -19.19
CA MET A 692 15.43 11.26 -18.73
C MET A 692 15.61 9.75 -18.93
N ARG A 693 14.60 8.94 -18.58
CA ARG A 693 14.57 7.49 -18.79
C ARG A 693 14.67 7.10 -20.26
N GLY A 694 14.06 7.88 -21.16
CA GLY A 694 14.18 7.66 -22.60
C GLY A 694 15.59 7.90 -23.15
N ILE A 695 16.45 8.64 -22.46
CA ILE A 695 17.85 8.89 -22.88
C ILE A 695 18.79 7.89 -22.20
N HIS A 696 18.68 7.73 -20.89
CA HIS A 696 19.55 6.86 -20.08
C HIS A 696 18.70 5.89 -19.25
N PRO A 697 18.18 4.80 -19.84
CA PRO A 697 17.24 3.89 -19.17
C PRO A 697 17.87 3.15 -17.99
N SER A 698 19.15 2.75 -18.09
CA SER A 698 19.87 2.05 -17.00
C SER A 698 20.07 2.93 -15.75
N VAL A 699 20.23 4.24 -15.94
CA VAL A 699 20.41 5.22 -14.84
C VAL A 699 19.09 5.58 -14.19
N MET A 700 17.99 5.49 -14.94
CA MET A 700 16.64 5.92 -14.54
C MET A 700 15.67 4.75 -14.38
N GLU A 701 16.17 3.52 -14.18
CA GLU A 701 15.35 2.32 -14.02
C GLU A 701 14.38 2.45 -12.85
N LYS A 702 14.87 2.90 -11.69
CA LYS A 702 14.08 3.28 -10.49
C LYS A 702 14.36 4.72 -10.13
N VAL A 703 13.39 5.51 -9.68
CA VAL A 703 13.62 6.94 -9.35
C VAL A 703 13.89 7.17 -7.87
N GLU A 704 15.05 7.73 -7.53
CA GLU A 704 15.39 8.18 -6.18
C GLU A 704 14.49 9.35 -5.75
N PHE A 705 14.05 9.36 -4.49
CA PHE A 705 13.22 10.46 -3.97
C PHE A 705 13.89 11.83 -4.10
N LYS A 706 15.20 11.94 -3.82
CA LYS A 706 15.95 13.20 -3.96
C LYS A 706 15.94 13.74 -5.39
N THR A 707 16.00 12.86 -6.39
CA THR A 707 15.89 13.21 -7.82
C THR A 707 14.50 13.76 -8.11
N PHE A 708 13.46 13.04 -7.69
CA PHE A 708 12.08 13.49 -7.85
C PHE A 708 11.83 14.84 -7.17
N ALA A 709 12.25 15.01 -5.91
CA ALA A 709 12.08 16.25 -5.16
C ALA A 709 12.78 17.45 -5.82
N ALA A 710 14.01 17.26 -6.33
CA ALA A 710 14.73 18.31 -7.05
C ALA A 710 14.04 18.69 -8.38
N LEU A 711 13.40 17.74 -9.05
CA LEU A 711 12.65 17.98 -10.29
C LEU A 711 11.26 18.61 -10.04
N VAL A 712 10.62 18.30 -8.92
CA VAL A 712 9.41 19.01 -8.45
C VAL A 712 9.74 20.47 -8.17
N ASP A 713 10.83 20.72 -7.44
CA ASP A 713 11.33 22.06 -7.19
C ASP A 713 11.64 22.84 -8.47
N LEU A 714 12.32 22.19 -9.43
CA LEU A 714 12.57 22.72 -10.76
C LEU A 714 11.27 23.04 -11.50
N SER A 715 10.27 22.18 -11.40
CA SER A 715 8.98 22.37 -12.06
C SER A 715 8.22 23.55 -11.47
N ILE A 716 8.28 23.77 -10.16
CA ILE A 716 7.66 24.92 -9.48
C ILE A 716 8.37 26.21 -9.89
N GLN A 717 9.70 26.26 -9.75
CA GLN A 717 10.49 27.48 -9.95
C GLN A 717 10.66 27.86 -11.42
N GLN A 718 10.63 26.87 -12.32
CA GLN A 718 11.10 27.04 -13.69
C GLN A 718 10.22 26.34 -14.75
N GLY A 719 9.10 25.71 -14.36
CA GLY A 719 8.06 25.24 -15.27
C GLY A 719 8.42 24.05 -16.17
N GLY A 720 9.65 23.53 -16.10
CA GLY A 720 10.12 22.40 -16.91
C GLY A 720 11.51 22.62 -17.51
N ILE A 721 11.90 21.75 -18.45
CA ILE A 721 13.26 21.70 -19.05
C ILE A 721 13.32 22.08 -20.52
N ASP A 722 12.21 22.46 -21.16
CA ASP A 722 12.14 22.61 -22.63
C ASP A 722 13.21 23.54 -23.20
N LYS A 723 13.57 24.61 -22.47
CA LYS A 723 14.62 25.57 -22.87
C LYS A 723 16.02 24.97 -23.00
N VAL A 724 16.28 23.82 -22.37
CA VAL A 724 17.62 23.21 -22.26
C VAL A 724 17.62 21.73 -22.63
N LYS A 725 16.51 21.20 -23.13
CA LYS A 725 16.31 19.78 -23.40
C LYS A 725 17.36 19.22 -24.36
N ASP A 726 17.62 19.93 -25.46
CA ASP A 726 18.62 19.53 -26.46
C ASP A 726 20.06 19.66 -25.94
N ILE A 727 20.33 20.68 -25.12
CA ILE A 727 21.64 20.90 -24.49
C ILE A 727 21.95 19.77 -23.51
N ILE A 728 21.01 19.43 -22.62
CA ILE A 728 21.16 18.33 -21.67
C ILE A 728 21.33 17.00 -22.43
N LYS A 729 20.55 16.77 -23.48
CA LYS A 729 20.67 15.55 -24.30
C LYS A 729 22.06 15.45 -24.91
N ALA A 730 22.54 16.50 -25.59
CA ALA A 730 23.87 16.52 -26.20
C ALA A 730 24.98 16.28 -25.16
N LYS A 731 24.95 17.00 -24.02
CA LYS A 731 25.94 16.85 -22.95
C LYS A 731 25.94 15.44 -22.36
N SER A 732 24.76 14.89 -22.05
CA SER A 732 24.60 13.55 -21.48
C SER A 732 24.95 12.42 -22.45
N LEU A 733 24.94 12.65 -23.75
CA LEU A 733 25.43 11.68 -24.73
C LEU A 733 26.95 11.78 -24.91
N SER A 734 27.50 12.99 -24.85
CA SER A 734 28.95 13.21 -24.94
C SER A 734 29.70 12.75 -23.69
N SER A 735 29.07 12.86 -22.52
CA SER A 735 29.59 12.41 -21.23
C SER A 735 28.45 11.71 -20.48
N PRO A 736 28.25 10.40 -20.73
CA PRO A 736 27.19 9.63 -20.11
C PRO A 736 27.25 9.64 -18.59
N PRO A 737 26.16 10.03 -17.89
CA PRO A 737 26.11 9.97 -16.44
C PRO A 737 26.11 8.50 -15.99
N ASN A 738 26.93 8.18 -14.99
CA ASN A 738 27.00 6.83 -14.40
C ASN A 738 26.10 6.65 -13.17
N THR A 739 25.48 7.73 -12.68
CA THR A 739 24.58 7.72 -11.53
C THR A 739 23.39 8.64 -11.77
N GLN A 740 22.29 8.36 -11.07
CA GLN A 740 21.09 9.17 -11.17
C GLN A 740 21.31 10.59 -10.63
N TYR A 741 22.10 10.71 -9.56
CA TYR A 741 22.60 11.99 -9.06
C TYR A 741 23.33 12.79 -10.14
N ALA A 742 24.27 12.19 -10.88
CA ALA A 742 25.02 12.91 -11.91
C ALA A 742 24.10 13.43 -13.02
N PHE A 743 23.11 12.64 -13.41
CA PHE A 743 22.17 13.06 -14.44
C PHE A 743 21.21 14.15 -13.94
N ALA A 744 20.65 13.99 -12.73
CA ALA A 744 19.80 14.99 -12.11
C ALA A 744 20.56 16.31 -11.90
N LYS A 745 21.83 16.24 -11.46
CA LYS A 745 22.73 17.39 -11.32
C LYS A 745 22.87 18.16 -12.64
N LEU A 746 23.19 17.47 -13.74
CA LEU A 746 23.26 18.09 -15.06
C LEU A 746 21.95 18.81 -15.42
N VAL A 747 20.80 18.14 -15.21
CA VAL A 747 19.48 18.73 -15.51
C VAL A 747 19.23 20.00 -14.71
N VAL A 748 19.48 19.99 -13.40
CA VAL A 748 19.22 21.15 -12.52
C VAL A 748 20.20 22.29 -12.77
N GLU A 749 21.45 22.01 -13.10
CA GLU A 749 22.47 23.00 -13.44
C GLU A 749 22.12 23.70 -14.76
N GLU A 750 21.91 22.94 -15.84
CA GLU A 750 21.59 23.52 -17.16
C GLU A 750 20.30 24.35 -17.10
N ARG A 751 19.25 23.81 -16.47
CA ARG A 751 18.00 24.57 -16.36
C ARG A 751 18.17 25.79 -15.44
N GLY A 752 18.93 25.68 -14.36
CA GLY A 752 19.25 26.79 -13.47
C GLY A 752 20.01 27.94 -14.17
N SER A 753 20.95 27.63 -15.06
CA SER A 753 21.74 28.61 -15.82
C SER A 753 20.92 29.49 -16.76
N THR A 754 19.67 29.11 -17.08
CA THR A 754 18.76 29.93 -17.90
C THR A 754 17.89 30.90 -17.09
N ALA A 755 18.04 30.96 -15.77
CA ALA A 755 17.48 32.05 -14.95
C ALA A 755 18.17 33.40 -15.24
N SER A 756 17.55 34.50 -14.83
CA SER A 756 18.20 35.82 -14.83
C SER A 756 19.50 35.76 -14.02
N ALA A 757 20.54 36.49 -14.46
CA ALA A 757 21.91 36.35 -13.95
C ALA A 757 22.00 36.37 -12.40
N ARG A 758 21.22 37.24 -11.75
CA ARG A 758 21.14 37.38 -10.29
C ARG A 758 20.65 36.13 -9.56
N TRP A 759 19.82 35.30 -10.20
CA TRP A 759 19.13 34.16 -9.59
C TRP A 759 19.72 32.79 -9.95
N ARG A 760 20.68 32.73 -10.88
CA ARG A 760 21.26 31.44 -11.34
C ARG A 760 21.91 30.67 -10.20
N ALA A 761 22.75 31.32 -9.41
CA ALA A 761 23.40 30.71 -8.25
C ALA A 761 22.35 30.23 -7.22
N ASP A 762 21.32 31.03 -6.99
CA ASP A 762 20.23 30.74 -6.06
C ASP A 762 19.47 29.46 -6.45
N CYS A 763 18.92 29.42 -7.68
CA CYS A 763 18.15 28.29 -8.19
C CYS A 763 18.96 26.97 -8.19
N ILE A 764 20.25 27.03 -8.55
CA ILE A 764 21.10 25.83 -8.61
C ILE A 764 21.45 25.37 -7.19
N SER A 765 21.89 26.28 -6.31
CA SER A 765 22.29 25.94 -4.93
C SER A 765 21.18 25.23 -4.16
N ARG A 766 19.93 25.66 -4.37
CA ARG A 766 18.72 25.09 -3.79
C ARG A 766 18.54 23.62 -4.16
N ARG A 767 18.56 23.30 -5.46
CA ARG A 767 18.31 21.94 -5.96
C ARG A 767 19.48 21.01 -5.73
N LEU A 768 20.71 21.52 -5.82
CA LEU A 768 21.87 20.76 -5.34
C LEU A 768 21.78 20.50 -3.84
N GLY A 769 21.20 21.43 -3.07
CA GLY A 769 20.91 21.23 -1.67
C GLY A 769 19.98 20.03 -1.41
N ILE A 770 18.91 19.91 -2.20
CA ILE A 770 17.99 18.74 -2.18
C ILE A 770 18.74 17.47 -2.55
N LEU A 771 19.48 17.47 -3.67
CA LEU A 771 20.22 16.29 -4.13
C LEU A 771 21.32 15.84 -3.13
N ASN A 772 21.94 16.78 -2.42
CA ASN A 772 22.98 16.52 -1.43
C ASN A 772 22.45 16.35 0.00
N LYS A 773 21.14 16.59 0.22
CA LYS A 773 20.47 16.61 1.54
C LYS A 773 21.12 17.56 2.55
N LYS A 774 21.75 18.63 2.06
CA LYS A 774 22.43 19.63 2.88
C LYS A 774 22.63 20.91 2.09
N ALA A 775 22.68 22.04 2.79
CA ALA A 775 22.94 23.34 2.18
C ALA A 775 24.23 23.30 1.33
N THR A 776 24.08 23.51 0.03
CA THR A 776 25.18 23.42 -0.94
C THR A 776 25.48 24.80 -1.49
N SER A 777 26.75 25.21 -1.44
CA SER A 777 27.16 26.50 -2.02
C SER A 777 27.38 26.34 -3.52
N TYR A 778 26.93 27.32 -4.29
CA TYR A 778 27.13 27.34 -5.74
C TYR A 778 27.45 28.77 -6.21
N SER A 779 28.36 28.88 -7.18
CA SER A 779 28.78 30.16 -7.76
C SER A 779 28.41 30.20 -9.23
N HIS A 780 27.74 31.26 -9.67
CA HIS A 780 27.39 31.47 -11.07
C HIS A 780 27.20 32.96 -11.36
N SER A 781 27.67 33.42 -12.53
CA SER A 781 27.49 34.81 -12.98
C SER A 781 27.94 35.86 -11.94
N GLY A 782 29.02 35.60 -11.22
CA GLY A 782 29.58 36.50 -10.21
C GLY A 782 28.84 36.51 -8.86
N TYR A 783 27.79 35.70 -8.70
CA TYR A 783 27.05 35.56 -7.45
C TYR A 783 27.30 34.20 -6.81
N VAL A 784 27.32 34.17 -5.47
CA VAL A 784 27.42 32.96 -4.66
C VAL A 784 26.12 32.83 -3.85
N ALA A 785 25.53 31.64 -3.86
CA ALA A 785 24.36 31.34 -3.04
C ALA A 785 24.54 30.01 -2.30
N LYS A 786 23.95 29.92 -1.12
CA LYS A 786 23.88 28.71 -0.29
C LYS A 786 22.50 28.66 0.36
N ARG A 787 21.53 28.09 -0.35
CA ARG A 787 20.16 27.96 0.16
C ARG A 787 20.07 26.80 1.14
N ASP A 788 19.68 27.12 2.37
CA ASP A 788 19.41 26.15 3.43
C ASP A 788 17.93 25.77 3.48
N ASN A 789 17.63 24.61 4.07
CA ASN A 789 16.27 24.09 4.21
C ASN A 789 16.17 23.24 5.48
N SER A 790 15.29 23.63 6.40
CA SER A 790 15.09 22.92 7.67
C SER A 790 14.46 21.53 7.50
N LYS A 791 14.00 21.18 6.30
CA LYS A 791 13.36 19.90 5.96
C LYS A 791 14.27 18.95 5.16
N PHE A 792 15.58 19.20 5.08
CA PHE A 792 16.50 18.24 4.45
C PHE A 792 16.47 16.84 5.10
N SER A 793 16.14 16.74 6.39
CA SER A 793 15.97 15.46 7.09
C SER A 793 14.81 14.62 6.57
N LEU A 794 13.83 15.21 5.87
CA LEU A 794 12.74 14.48 5.22
C LEU A 794 13.19 13.73 3.96
N ILE A 795 14.39 14.03 3.43
CA ILE A 795 14.92 13.39 2.22
C ILE A 795 15.48 12.02 2.55
N LYS A 796 14.62 11.01 2.43
CA LYS A 796 14.97 9.59 2.56
C LYS A 796 15.78 9.10 1.34
N GLU A 797 16.78 8.25 1.57
CA GLU A 797 17.56 7.59 0.50
C GLU A 797 16.83 6.33 0.01
N VAL A 798 15.69 6.53 -0.64
CA VAL A 798 14.78 5.49 -1.12
C VAL A 798 14.36 5.78 -2.56
N TYR A 799 13.91 4.73 -3.26
CA TYR A 799 13.26 4.88 -4.56
C TYR A 799 11.78 5.24 -4.40
N ILE A 800 11.07 5.60 -5.46
CA ILE A 800 9.62 5.83 -5.46
C ILE A 800 8.92 4.65 -6.13
N CYS A 801 7.87 4.10 -5.51
CA CYS A 801 7.31 2.81 -5.90
C CYS A 801 6.72 2.79 -7.31
N GLU A 802 6.13 3.90 -7.73
CA GLU A 802 5.36 4.00 -8.97
C GLU A 802 6.15 4.66 -10.11
N LEU A 803 7.43 5.02 -9.90
CA LEU A 803 8.19 5.84 -10.84
C LEU A 803 9.39 5.18 -11.48
#